data_AF-A0A239QX88-F1
#
_entry.id   AF-A0A239QX88-F1
#
_cell.length_a   1.000
_cell.length_b   1.000
_cell.length_c   1.000
_cell.angle_alpha   90.00
_cell.angle_beta   90.00
_cell.angle_gamma   90.00
#
_symmetry.space_group_name_H-M   'P 1'
#
loop_
_entity.id
_entity.type
_entity.pdbx_description
1 polymer ?
#
loop_
_entity_poly.entity_id
_entity_poly.type
_entity_poly.pdbx_seq_one_letter_code
_entity_poly.pdbx_strand_id
1 'polypeptide(L)'
;MTKKLLSKFLLALLMLVVSISIYAGEEARVFIVYDASNGLADNSVQIARCTKSGRVLLSTIGHINFFDGANFTHINPKDKSARALSKYKGDYQLFFDKYHHLWSKKQGKMTCVDLLTERFVDNVDSVLVAMHEKAHVDDFFADGECNMWFLRGNCLSNAILKKKFQIRAKATLQDVDLYDNRLLMLFHADGSVAVYDYTTSRFLYRDEAFTNVEDRQKYMKSGILCLVGHQYFQIRNSEHSAVLMRYDIQKRHWVRLMETPFQMNDLYPMGNDIYIASERGYFIYNILTEQSRHYEQIKLSKGRTMIPNINSLTFDRQGGLWLGTVHRGLLYSKAFPSPFKTYSNNDPQAQTYIKKLDQMPKSETSLSYREICTYRDSRGWKWSGTYNGLVLELPDGKKQVFTRKDGFLNEVIRSIVEDDNHDIWVAGSYAITHIYIRDNKVAHLEPYHNQDDVPNEMFLNNRAMKLNDGTIVMQSIDHVTVFNPASFQGERFGSIVLWPKLVRLMVNGIVVEPGTKVNGREILDRSVTRSYEFHVNYNQNSLALTFSGLNYLRPIQTYYRVRVKGLQGFDQWRVLSYAKSGGLVDRSGLLHLPMLGLQPDKYVIEVQASLWPNTWPQEPFTWIVYVDQPWWRSTGIYVLLIILFFVCVAINFFLFVRNTRMRMVCLNEEENLMRRVRNYAELCGQLRKEVLAPQNKVDDTEIRNNTVTSEKFKEVMLKLVPYIIEHHHDKLTYHQLTVCVGMSHGMLYEILANHIDGSPRMLIINLRLQEASELLRTTLTPIEEIANECAFVSPNFFISSFYHQYRMTPQDYRKANAL
;
A
#
# COMPACT_ATOMS: atom_id res chain seq x y z
N MET A 1 -7.81 69.06 14.36
CA MET A 1 -7.81 67.59 14.17
C MET A 1 -7.26 67.31 12.77
N THR A 2 -6.03 66.78 12.66
CA THR A 2 -5.25 66.78 11.40
C THR A 2 -5.75 65.73 10.42
N LYS A 3 -5.62 65.96 9.10
CA LYS A 3 -6.02 65.01 8.02
C LYS A 3 -5.50 63.58 8.22
N LYS A 4 -4.36 63.40 8.89
CA LYS A 4 -3.80 62.09 9.29
C LYS A 4 -4.65 61.34 10.33
N LEU A 5 -5.30 62.06 11.25
CA LEU A 5 -6.19 61.45 12.25
C LEU A 5 -7.50 60.99 11.60
N LEU A 6 -8.04 61.80 10.69
CA LEU A 6 -9.25 61.45 9.93
C LEU A 6 -9.00 60.24 9.00
N SER A 7 -7.83 60.18 8.33
CA SER A 7 -7.46 59.02 7.50
C SER A 7 -7.27 57.75 8.34
N LYS A 8 -6.65 57.83 9.52
CA LYS A 8 -6.53 56.68 10.42
C LYS A 8 -7.86 56.23 10.99
N PHE A 9 -8.77 57.17 11.28
CA PHE A 9 -10.13 56.85 11.74
C PHE A 9 -10.97 56.24 10.61
N LEU A 10 -10.86 56.74 9.38
CA LEU A 10 -11.53 56.16 8.21
C LEU A 10 -10.97 54.78 7.86
N LEU A 11 -9.66 54.57 7.99
CA LEU A 11 -9.02 53.27 7.78
C LEU A 11 -9.42 52.26 8.87
N ALA A 12 -9.53 52.72 10.12
CA ALA A 12 -10.03 51.90 11.23
C ALA A 12 -11.53 51.57 11.06
N LEU A 13 -12.33 52.53 10.56
CA LEU A 13 -13.74 52.32 10.23
C LEU A 13 -13.91 51.38 9.04
N LEU A 14 -13.06 51.49 7.99
CA LEU A 14 -13.03 50.56 6.87
C LEU A 14 -12.57 49.17 7.30
N MET A 15 -11.59 49.07 8.20
CA MET A 15 -11.18 47.79 8.79
C MET A 15 -12.30 47.17 9.64
N LEU A 16 -13.08 47.98 10.36
CA LEU A 16 -14.26 47.54 11.10
C LEU A 16 -15.41 47.07 10.19
N VAL A 17 -15.58 47.70 9.03
CA VAL A 17 -16.60 47.31 8.03
C VAL A 17 -16.13 46.10 7.19
N VAL A 18 -14.82 45.90 6.99
CA VAL A 18 -14.26 44.75 6.26
C VAL A 18 -14.15 43.49 7.13
N SER A 19 -14.25 43.60 8.46
CA SER A 19 -14.33 42.46 9.37
C SER A 19 -15.72 41.80 9.49
N ILE A 20 -16.67 42.15 8.61
CA ILE A 20 -17.82 41.26 8.38
C ILE A 20 -17.27 40.01 7.70
N SER A 21 -16.91 39.03 8.51
CA SER A 21 -16.70 37.66 8.07
C SER A 21 -18.03 37.21 7.48
N ILE A 22 -18.21 37.41 6.18
CA ILE A 22 -19.30 36.82 5.42
C ILE A 22 -18.97 35.33 5.33
N TYR A 23 -19.12 34.61 6.46
CA TYR A 23 -19.64 33.26 6.37
C TYR A 23 -20.90 33.39 5.52
N ALA A 24 -21.09 32.47 4.58
CA ALA A 24 -22.38 32.43 3.91
C ALA A 24 -23.46 32.40 4.99
N GLY A 25 -24.47 33.27 4.83
CA GLY A 25 -25.64 33.17 5.68
C GLY A 25 -26.11 31.73 5.65
N GLU A 26 -26.38 31.14 6.81
CA GLU A 26 -26.71 29.72 6.93
C GLU A 26 -27.87 29.31 6.00
N GLU A 27 -28.75 30.26 5.64
CA GLU A 27 -29.82 30.13 4.64
C GLU A 27 -29.35 29.79 3.21
N ALA A 28 -28.08 30.02 2.90
CA ALA A 28 -27.48 29.73 1.59
C ALA A 28 -26.87 28.32 1.50
N ARG A 29 -26.90 27.51 2.58
CA ARG A 29 -26.33 26.16 2.57
C ARG A 29 -27.11 25.24 1.62
N VAL A 30 -26.34 24.59 0.77
CA VAL A 30 -26.81 23.50 -0.09
C VAL A 30 -26.18 22.20 0.39
N PHE A 31 -26.98 21.13 0.47
CA PHE A 31 -26.56 19.84 0.97
C PHE A 31 -26.47 18.78 -0.14
N ILE A 32 -25.37 18.04 -0.12
CA ILE A 32 -25.09 16.85 -0.93
C ILE A 32 -25.48 15.63 -0.09
N VAL A 33 -26.14 14.65 -0.71
CA VAL A 33 -26.56 13.42 -0.04
C VAL A 33 -25.50 12.33 -0.29
N TYR A 34 -25.07 11.68 0.78
CA TYR A 34 -24.27 10.46 0.76
C TYR A 34 -25.06 9.32 1.41
N ASP A 35 -25.37 8.29 0.64
CA ASP A 35 -26.11 7.12 1.11
C ASP A 35 -25.35 5.82 0.82
N ALA A 36 -26.00 4.67 1.01
CA ALA A 36 -25.39 3.36 0.79
C ALA A 36 -24.91 3.14 -0.65
N SER A 37 -25.50 3.81 -1.64
CA SER A 37 -25.01 3.78 -3.03
C SER A 37 -23.65 4.47 -3.19
N ASN A 38 -23.28 5.34 -2.25
CA ASN A 38 -21.96 5.98 -2.18
C ASN A 38 -20.95 5.19 -1.33
N GLY A 39 -21.33 4.03 -0.77
CA GLY A 39 -20.45 3.18 0.03
C GLY A 39 -20.62 3.30 1.55
N LEU A 40 -21.58 4.09 2.03
CA LEU A 40 -21.96 4.12 3.43
C LEU A 40 -22.57 2.75 3.84
N ALA A 41 -22.20 2.19 4.98
CA ALA A 41 -22.68 0.85 5.36
C ALA A 41 -24.20 0.76 5.57
N ASP A 42 -24.82 1.84 6.07
CA ASP A 42 -26.26 1.89 6.31
C ASP A 42 -26.76 3.36 6.29
N ASN A 43 -27.99 3.58 5.83
CA ASN A 43 -28.57 4.93 5.65
C ASN A 43 -29.05 5.59 6.95
N SER A 44 -28.95 4.91 8.08
CA SER A 44 -29.31 5.44 9.38
C SER A 44 -28.07 5.85 10.16
N VAL A 45 -27.66 7.11 9.97
CA VAL A 45 -26.51 7.67 10.67
C VAL A 45 -26.97 8.13 12.04
N GLN A 46 -26.38 7.54 13.08
CA GLN A 46 -26.75 7.76 14.48
C GLN A 46 -25.89 8.85 15.10
N ILE A 47 -24.57 8.79 14.90
CA ILE A 47 -23.62 9.76 15.46
C ILE A 47 -22.61 10.10 14.37
N ALA A 48 -22.32 11.40 14.20
CA ALA A 48 -21.28 11.91 13.33
C ALA A 48 -20.27 12.72 14.16
N ARG A 49 -18.97 12.45 14.01
CA ARG A 49 -17.89 13.19 14.69
C ARG A 49 -16.70 13.35 13.78
N CYS A 50 -16.10 14.54 13.75
CA CYS A 50 -14.80 14.74 13.12
C CYS A 50 -13.67 14.31 14.05
N THR A 51 -12.79 13.44 13.58
CA THR A 51 -11.63 12.98 14.37
C THR A 51 -10.55 14.04 14.45
N LYS A 52 -9.69 13.97 15.47
CA LYS A 52 -8.43 14.76 15.53
C LYS A 52 -7.48 14.48 14.35
N SER A 53 -7.74 13.48 13.51
CA SER A 53 -6.98 13.23 12.28
C SER A 53 -7.54 13.96 11.06
N GLY A 54 -8.74 14.55 11.17
CA GLY A 54 -9.46 15.23 10.09
C GLY A 54 -10.50 14.37 9.38
N ARG A 55 -10.48 13.04 9.56
CA ARG A 55 -11.50 12.12 9.01
C ARG A 55 -12.84 12.30 9.71
N VAL A 56 -13.93 12.21 8.95
CA VAL A 56 -15.29 12.16 9.48
C VAL A 56 -15.62 10.71 9.86
N LEU A 57 -15.92 10.49 11.13
CA LEU A 57 -16.33 9.21 11.69
C LEU A 57 -17.84 9.19 11.86
N LEU A 58 -18.48 8.11 11.41
CA LEU A 58 -19.93 7.95 11.47
C LEU A 58 -20.27 6.60 12.10
N SER A 59 -21.11 6.62 13.13
CA SER A 59 -21.78 5.41 13.60
C SER A 59 -23.10 5.30 12.85
N THR A 60 -23.27 4.22 12.08
CA THR A 60 -24.58 3.83 11.54
C THR A 60 -25.16 2.70 12.39
N ILE A 61 -26.28 2.10 11.98
CA ILE A 61 -26.81 0.93 12.69
C ILE A 61 -25.83 -0.23 12.57
N GLY A 62 -25.15 -0.54 13.69
CA GLY A 62 -24.23 -1.67 13.81
C GLY A 62 -22.80 -1.44 13.29
N HIS A 63 -22.55 -0.39 12.51
CA HIS A 63 -21.26 -0.19 11.82
C HIS A 63 -20.60 1.13 12.20
N ILE A 64 -19.27 1.16 12.14
CA ILE A 64 -18.47 2.39 12.21
C ILE A 64 -17.91 2.66 10.82
N ASN A 65 -18.14 3.86 10.30
CA ASN A 65 -17.71 4.28 8.96
C ASN A 65 -16.72 5.44 9.10
N PHE A 66 -15.77 5.51 8.17
CA PHE A 66 -14.87 6.64 7.99
C PHE A 66 -15.02 7.18 6.58
N PHE A 67 -15.13 8.50 6.46
CA PHE A 67 -15.05 9.20 5.19
C PHE A 67 -13.72 9.93 5.07
N ASP A 68 -12.94 9.56 4.06
CA ASP A 68 -11.59 10.07 3.83
C ASP A 68 -11.54 11.25 2.84
N GLY A 69 -12.70 11.84 2.52
CA GLY A 69 -12.81 12.93 1.55
C GLY A 69 -13.11 12.46 0.12
N ALA A 70 -12.94 11.18 -0.16
CA ALA A 70 -13.27 10.57 -1.45
C ALA A 70 -14.24 9.39 -1.29
N ASN A 71 -13.94 8.47 -0.37
CA ASN A 71 -14.62 7.20 -0.22
C ASN A 71 -15.00 6.90 1.23
N PHE A 72 -16.02 6.05 1.38
CA PHE A 72 -16.36 5.44 2.66
C PHE A 72 -15.58 4.14 2.84
N THR A 73 -15.07 3.94 4.05
CA THR A 73 -14.61 2.66 4.57
C THR A 73 -15.42 2.33 5.81
N HIS A 74 -15.70 1.06 6.06
CA HIS A 74 -16.51 0.67 7.21
C HIS A 74 -15.91 -0.53 7.94
N ILE A 75 -16.06 -0.50 9.26
CA ILE A 75 -15.69 -1.57 10.17
C ILE A 75 -16.97 -2.34 10.49
N ASN A 76 -16.97 -3.63 10.13
CA ASN A 76 -18.10 -4.51 10.36
C ASN A 76 -18.08 -5.07 11.80
N PRO A 77 -19.22 -5.05 12.51
CA PRO A 77 -19.33 -5.68 13.83
C PRO A 77 -19.14 -7.19 13.72
N LYS A 78 -18.69 -7.81 14.81
CA LYS A 78 -18.59 -9.28 14.93
C LYS A 78 -19.58 -9.77 15.97
N ASP A 79 -20.15 -10.97 15.79
CA ASP A 79 -21.24 -11.48 16.64
C ASP A 79 -20.93 -11.51 18.15
N LYS A 80 -19.66 -11.64 18.54
CA LYS A 80 -19.23 -11.71 19.95
C LYS A 80 -18.77 -10.38 20.54
N SER A 81 -18.71 -9.29 19.77
CA SER A 81 -18.09 -8.03 20.21
C SER A 81 -18.93 -7.21 21.19
N ALA A 82 -20.18 -7.61 21.46
CA ALA A 82 -21.10 -6.85 22.30
C ALA A 82 -21.20 -7.43 23.73
N ARG A 83 -21.08 -6.54 24.73
CA ARG A 83 -21.21 -6.85 26.15
C ARG A 83 -22.47 -6.21 26.73
N ALA A 84 -23.20 -6.90 27.60
CA ALA A 84 -24.42 -6.36 28.20
C ALA A 84 -24.12 -5.31 29.28
N LEU A 85 -24.92 -4.25 29.32
CA LEU A 85 -24.96 -3.22 30.36
C LEU A 85 -26.34 -3.28 31.04
N SER A 86 -26.36 -3.61 32.32
CA SER A 86 -27.60 -3.86 33.08
C SER A 86 -28.43 -2.61 33.33
N LYS A 87 -27.78 -1.45 33.50
CA LYS A 87 -28.43 -0.17 33.86
C LYS A 87 -28.63 0.77 32.68
N TYR A 88 -27.97 0.53 31.56
CA TYR A 88 -28.12 1.38 30.38
C TYR A 88 -29.32 0.96 29.53
N LYS A 89 -30.27 1.88 29.30
CA LYS A 89 -31.43 1.66 28.42
C LYS A 89 -31.59 2.74 27.35
N GLY A 90 -30.59 3.61 27.22
CA GLY A 90 -30.60 4.73 26.27
C GLY A 90 -30.25 4.33 24.84
N ASP A 91 -30.24 5.35 23.97
CA ASP A 91 -29.93 5.24 22.55
C ASP A 91 -28.41 5.16 22.29
N TYR A 92 -27.94 5.61 21.13
CA TYR A 92 -26.51 5.55 20.82
C TYR A 92 -25.73 6.61 21.60
N GLN A 93 -24.63 6.19 22.21
CA GLN A 93 -23.58 7.09 22.69
C GLN A 93 -22.21 6.58 22.24
N LEU A 94 -21.30 7.52 21.98
CA LEU A 94 -19.98 7.26 21.44
C LEU A 94 -18.93 8.04 22.23
N PHE A 95 -17.88 7.35 22.67
CA PHE A 95 -16.84 7.94 23.50
C PHE A 95 -15.45 7.55 22.98
N PHE A 96 -14.53 8.52 22.99
CA PHE A 96 -13.12 8.27 22.77
C PHE A 96 -12.44 8.15 24.12
N ASP A 97 -11.55 7.17 24.27
CA ASP A 97 -10.65 7.10 25.42
C ASP A 97 -9.25 7.63 25.07
N LYS A 98 -8.38 7.70 26.09
CA LYS A 98 -6.96 8.08 25.94
C LYS A 98 -6.09 7.02 25.29
N TYR A 99 -6.60 5.81 25.08
CA TYR A 99 -5.86 4.62 24.63
C TYR A 99 -6.20 4.20 23.21
N HIS A 100 -6.79 5.12 22.42
CA HIS A 100 -7.18 4.91 21.03
C HIS A 100 -8.31 3.90 20.82
N HIS A 101 -9.18 3.71 21.81
CA HIS A 101 -10.42 2.98 21.61
C HIS A 101 -11.60 3.93 21.37
N LEU A 102 -12.54 3.42 20.60
CA LEU A 102 -13.85 3.99 20.42
C LEU A 102 -14.87 3.09 21.11
N TRP A 103 -15.42 3.60 22.20
CA TRP A 103 -16.45 2.91 22.96
C TRP A 103 -17.81 3.35 22.46
N SER A 104 -18.71 2.40 22.23
CA SER A 104 -20.10 2.71 21.93
C SER A 104 -21.02 1.96 22.88
N LYS A 105 -22.14 2.60 23.22
CA LYS A 105 -23.25 1.93 23.91
C LYS A 105 -24.58 2.23 23.25
N LYS A 106 -25.45 1.22 23.24
CA LYS A 106 -26.79 1.28 22.65
C LYS A 106 -27.67 0.20 23.28
N GLN A 107 -28.87 0.56 23.75
CA GLN A 107 -29.91 -0.39 24.19
C GLN A 107 -29.38 -1.50 25.11
N GLY A 108 -28.62 -1.13 26.14
CA GLY A 108 -28.04 -2.07 27.10
C GLY A 108 -26.90 -2.93 26.56
N LYS A 109 -26.25 -2.54 25.46
CA LYS A 109 -25.04 -3.18 24.93
C LYS A 109 -23.90 -2.19 24.84
N MET A 110 -22.69 -2.67 25.08
CA MET A 110 -21.41 -1.99 24.95
C MET A 110 -20.58 -2.69 23.88
N THR A 111 -19.97 -1.93 22.99
CA THR A 111 -18.95 -2.42 22.06
C THR A 111 -17.73 -1.52 22.11
N CYS A 112 -16.60 -2.05 21.66
CA CYS A 112 -15.35 -1.34 21.61
C CYS A 112 -14.68 -1.59 20.25
N VAL A 113 -14.20 -0.53 19.61
CA VAL A 113 -13.38 -0.59 18.41
C VAL A 113 -11.99 -0.11 18.77
N ASP A 114 -10.97 -0.91 18.46
CA ASP A 114 -9.59 -0.47 18.52
C ASP A 114 -9.28 0.35 17.27
N LEU A 115 -9.02 1.65 17.44
CA LEU A 115 -8.73 2.55 16.33
C LEU A 115 -7.28 2.43 15.84
N LEU A 116 -6.39 1.73 16.54
CA LEU A 116 -5.04 1.42 16.03
C LEU A 116 -5.12 0.38 14.92
N THR A 117 -5.94 -0.65 15.10
CA THR A 117 -6.17 -1.72 14.12
C THR A 117 -7.39 -1.49 13.24
N GLU A 118 -8.25 -0.53 13.60
CA GLU A 118 -9.56 -0.27 12.98
C GLU A 118 -10.46 -1.51 12.93
N ARG A 119 -10.55 -2.23 14.06
CA ARG A 119 -11.37 -3.45 14.21
C ARG A 119 -12.17 -3.46 15.49
N PHE A 120 -13.33 -4.12 15.46
CA PHE A 120 -14.06 -4.45 16.68
C PHE A 120 -13.25 -5.40 17.56
N VAL A 121 -13.24 -5.11 18.85
CA VAL A 121 -12.66 -5.96 19.87
C VAL A 121 -13.59 -7.16 20.10
N ASP A 122 -13.06 -8.36 19.96
CA ASP A 122 -13.84 -9.60 20.11
C ASP A 122 -14.29 -9.85 21.56
N ASN A 123 -13.45 -9.47 22.53
CA ASN A 123 -13.74 -9.61 23.96
C ASN A 123 -13.48 -8.30 24.69
N VAL A 124 -14.53 -7.50 24.89
CA VAL A 124 -14.45 -6.20 25.58
C VAL A 124 -13.93 -6.34 27.02
N ASP A 125 -14.18 -7.47 27.69
CA ASP A 125 -13.69 -7.70 29.05
C ASP A 125 -12.15 -7.70 29.11
N SER A 126 -11.47 -8.12 28.03
CA SER A 126 -10.00 -8.07 27.97
C SER A 126 -9.45 -6.64 28.01
N VAL A 127 -10.14 -5.71 27.35
CA VAL A 127 -9.78 -4.29 27.34
C VAL A 127 -10.06 -3.67 28.70
N LEU A 128 -11.21 -4.00 29.34
CA LEU A 128 -11.50 -3.54 30.70
C LEU A 128 -10.42 -4.00 31.68
N VAL A 129 -10.01 -5.27 31.62
CA VAL A 129 -8.93 -5.80 32.48
C VAL A 129 -7.61 -5.09 32.22
N ALA A 130 -7.27 -4.80 30.96
CA ALA A 130 -6.09 -4.02 30.61
C ALA A 130 -6.14 -2.57 31.16
N MET A 131 -7.34 -2.01 31.31
CA MET A 131 -7.59 -0.72 31.97
C MET A 131 -7.64 -0.83 33.51
N HIS A 132 -7.26 -1.98 34.09
CA HIS A 132 -7.37 -2.30 35.51
C HIS A 132 -8.81 -2.26 36.06
N GLU A 133 -9.80 -2.41 35.18
CA GLU A 133 -11.21 -2.43 35.53
C GLU A 133 -11.74 -3.85 35.67
N LYS A 134 -12.72 -4.03 36.56
CA LYS A 134 -13.43 -5.29 36.71
C LYS A 134 -14.36 -5.52 35.52
N ALA A 135 -14.45 -6.78 35.08
CA ALA A 135 -15.29 -7.20 33.95
C ALA A 135 -16.79 -6.93 34.12
N HIS A 136 -17.28 -6.86 35.36
CA HIS A 136 -18.68 -6.50 35.63
C HIS A 136 -18.83 -4.97 35.69
N VAL A 137 -19.66 -4.43 34.80
CA VAL A 137 -19.95 -3.00 34.64
C VAL A 137 -21.45 -2.85 34.36
N ASP A 138 -22.13 -1.99 35.12
CA ASP A 138 -23.56 -1.73 34.93
C ASP A 138 -23.82 -0.68 33.85
N ASP A 139 -22.97 0.36 33.80
CA ASP A 139 -22.94 1.44 32.80
C ASP A 139 -21.54 2.11 32.83
N PHE A 140 -21.22 2.91 31.81
CA PHE A 140 -19.98 3.67 31.74
C PHE A 140 -20.17 5.04 31.07
N PHE A 141 -19.27 5.97 31.37
CA PHE A 141 -19.30 7.35 30.89
C PHE A 141 -17.88 7.79 30.55
N ALA A 142 -17.73 8.85 29.76
CA ALA A 142 -16.44 9.50 29.56
C ALA A 142 -16.58 11.00 29.85
N ASP A 143 -15.63 11.56 30.58
CA ASP A 143 -15.57 13.00 30.79
C ASP A 143 -14.95 13.73 29.57
N GLY A 144 -15.01 15.06 29.58
CA GLY A 144 -14.44 15.91 28.52
C GLY A 144 -12.93 15.74 28.31
N GLU A 145 -12.22 15.22 29.33
CA GLU A 145 -10.80 14.88 29.27
C GLU A 145 -10.56 13.47 28.70
N CYS A 146 -11.61 12.77 28.25
CA CYS A 146 -11.58 11.39 27.74
C CYS A 146 -11.17 10.34 28.81
N ASN A 147 -11.37 10.62 30.10
CA ASN A 147 -11.25 9.59 31.14
C ASN A 147 -12.54 8.77 31.22
N MET A 148 -12.39 7.45 31.29
CA MET A 148 -13.52 6.52 31.39
C MET A 148 -13.94 6.32 32.85
N TRP A 149 -15.23 6.44 33.12
CA TRP A 149 -15.84 6.25 34.43
C TRP A 149 -16.83 5.08 34.38
N PHE A 150 -16.70 4.14 35.31
CA PHE A 150 -17.48 2.91 35.32
C PHE A 150 -18.41 2.86 36.54
N LEU A 151 -19.69 2.56 36.29
CA LEU A 151 -20.72 2.45 37.30
C LEU A 151 -20.92 0.98 37.72
N ARG A 152 -20.96 0.74 39.02
CA ARG A 152 -21.26 -0.56 39.63
C ARG A 152 -22.13 -0.36 40.87
N GLY A 153 -23.39 -0.79 40.82
CA GLY A 153 -24.39 -0.44 41.83
C GLY A 153 -24.52 1.08 41.92
N ASN A 154 -24.16 1.65 43.07
CA ASN A 154 -24.16 3.10 43.29
C ASN A 154 -22.73 3.67 43.45
N CYS A 155 -21.71 2.94 43.01
CA CYS A 155 -20.32 3.40 43.03
C CYS A 155 -19.86 3.72 41.61
N LEU A 156 -19.43 4.97 41.40
CA LEU A 156 -18.74 5.39 40.19
C LEU A 156 -17.24 5.34 40.44
N SER A 157 -16.49 4.68 39.58
CA SER A 157 -15.04 4.52 39.77
C SER A 157 -14.27 4.68 38.47
N ASN A 158 -13.01 5.09 38.63
CA ASN A 158 -11.99 5.04 37.59
C ASN A 158 -10.74 4.40 38.20
N ALA A 159 -10.38 3.21 37.75
CA ALA A 159 -9.29 2.41 38.27
C ALA A 159 -7.92 3.02 37.95
N ILE A 160 -7.77 3.64 36.78
CA ILE A 160 -6.53 4.25 36.31
C ILE A 160 -6.17 5.46 37.18
N LEU A 161 -7.16 6.32 37.45
CA LEU A 161 -7.02 7.47 38.35
C LEU A 161 -7.08 7.07 39.83
N LYS A 162 -7.38 5.80 40.13
CA LYS A 162 -7.59 5.25 41.48
C LYS A 162 -8.64 6.06 42.28
N LYS A 163 -9.70 6.51 41.61
CA LYS A 163 -10.79 7.29 42.21
C LYS A 163 -12.08 6.50 42.32
N LYS A 164 -12.82 6.72 43.40
CA LYS A 164 -14.14 6.13 43.67
C LYS A 164 -15.05 7.16 44.30
N PHE A 165 -16.29 7.21 43.84
CA PHE A 165 -17.32 8.13 44.29
C PHE A 165 -18.60 7.35 44.58
N GLN A 166 -19.16 7.56 45.77
CA GLN A 166 -20.43 6.97 46.15
C GLN A 166 -21.56 7.89 45.71
N ILE A 167 -22.36 7.44 44.74
CA ILE A 167 -23.52 8.17 44.26
C ILE A 167 -24.60 8.17 45.33
N ARG A 168 -25.00 9.37 45.75
CA ARG A 168 -26.06 9.59 46.75
C ARG A 168 -27.45 9.75 46.13
N ALA A 169 -27.54 10.16 44.87
CA ALA A 169 -28.81 10.36 44.20
C ALA A 169 -29.50 9.02 43.90
N LYS A 170 -30.82 8.99 44.06
CA LYS A 170 -31.65 7.83 43.69
C LYS A 170 -31.94 7.76 42.19
N ALA A 171 -31.91 8.91 41.51
CA ALA A 171 -32.17 9.01 40.08
C ALA A 171 -31.00 8.43 39.25
N THR A 172 -31.33 7.80 38.12
CA THR A 172 -30.38 7.22 37.18
C THR A 172 -29.35 8.27 36.74
N LEU A 173 -28.07 7.89 36.73
CA LEU A 173 -26.99 8.72 36.20
C LEU A 173 -27.09 8.76 34.67
N GLN A 174 -27.06 9.94 34.08
CA GLN A 174 -27.18 10.17 32.64
C GLN A 174 -25.86 10.60 32.02
N ASP A 175 -25.07 11.41 32.73
CA ASP A 175 -23.77 11.86 32.25
C ASP A 175 -22.81 12.23 33.38
N VAL A 176 -21.52 12.27 33.06
CA VAL A 176 -20.42 12.59 33.99
C VAL A 176 -19.43 13.51 33.29
N ASP A 177 -19.02 14.57 33.98
CA ASP A 177 -17.92 15.39 33.51
C ASP A 177 -16.98 15.83 34.63
N LEU A 178 -15.71 16.02 34.32
CA LEU A 178 -14.68 16.50 35.24
C LEU A 178 -14.34 17.95 34.89
N TYR A 179 -14.90 18.87 35.68
CA TYR A 179 -14.70 20.29 35.49
C TYR A 179 -13.44 20.80 36.22
N ASP A 180 -12.55 21.45 35.46
CA ASP A 180 -11.32 22.11 35.93
C ASP A 180 -10.43 21.20 36.82
N ASN A 181 -10.42 19.89 36.53
CA ASN A 181 -9.73 18.85 37.31
C ASN A 181 -10.03 18.88 38.83
N ARG A 182 -11.13 19.52 39.24
CA ARG A 182 -11.45 19.79 40.64
C ARG A 182 -12.83 19.32 41.02
N LEU A 183 -13.82 19.52 40.14
CA LEU A 183 -15.22 19.21 40.42
C LEU A 183 -15.67 18.07 39.52
N LEU A 184 -16.02 16.93 40.12
CA LEU A 184 -16.69 15.85 39.40
C LEU A 184 -18.19 16.14 39.41
N MET A 185 -18.76 16.30 38.22
CA MET A 185 -20.16 16.65 38.00
C MET A 185 -20.94 15.42 37.53
N LEU A 186 -22.00 15.06 38.26
CA LEU A 186 -22.86 13.92 37.97
C LEU A 186 -24.25 14.41 37.60
N PHE A 187 -24.67 14.20 36.35
CA PHE A 187 -25.95 14.65 35.83
C PHE A 187 -26.97 13.50 35.88
N HIS A 188 -28.13 13.75 36.48
CA HIS A 188 -29.13 12.72 36.73
C HIS A 188 -30.39 12.85 35.87
N ALA A 189 -31.13 11.74 35.75
CA ALA A 189 -32.38 11.65 34.99
C ALA A 189 -33.50 12.55 35.53
N ASP A 190 -33.44 12.98 36.79
CA ASP A 190 -34.42 13.91 37.38
C ASP A 190 -34.07 15.39 37.16
N GLY A 191 -33.04 15.70 36.36
CA GLY A 191 -32.59 17.07 36.09
C GLY A 191 -31.61 17.61 37.13
N SER A 192 -31.28 16.85 38.16
CA SER A 192 -30.30 17.32 39.15
C SER A 192 -28.86 17.11 38.69
N VAL A 193 -27.98 18.01 39.15
CA VAL A 193 -26.52 17.85 39.06
C VAL A 193 -25.96 17.72 40.48
N ALA A 194 -25.28 16.61 40.76
CA ALA A 194 -24.58 16.37 42.01
C ALA A 194 -23.08 16.60 41.82
N VAL A 195 -22.48 17.41 42.68
CA VAL A 195 -21.08 17.85 42.54
C VAL A 195 -20.24 17.29 43.68
N TYR A 196 -19.09 16.73 43.33
CA TYR A 196 -18.12 16.16 44.26
C TYR A 196 -16.77 16.83 44.08
N ASP A 197 -16.03 16.97 45.17
CA ASP A 197 -14.61 17.34 45.13
C ASP A 197 -13.81 16.15 44.59
N TYR A 198 -13.13 16.34 43.47
CA TYR A 198 -12.37 15.29 42.79
C TYR A 198 -11.21 14.78 43.64
N THR A 199 -10.56 15.66 44.41
CA THR A 199 -9.36 15.33 45.20
C THR A 199 -9.72 14.46 46.40
N THR A 200 -10.71 14.88 47.17
CA THR A 200 -11.13 14.25 48.43
C THR A 200 -12.25 13.22 48.26
N SER A 201 -12.86 13.15 47.07
CA SER A 201 -14.04 12.32 46.77
C SER A 201 -15.26 12.61 47.64
N ARG A 202 -15.31 13.80 48.26
CA ARG A 202 -16.42 14.23 49.12
C ARG A 202 -17.53 14.86 48.29
N PHE A 203 -18.78 14.53 48.64
CA PHE A 203 -19.95 15.23 48.11
C PHE A 203 -19.94 16.68 48.59
N LEU A 204 -20.17 17.62 47.67
CA LEU A 204 -20.22 19.05 47.97
C LEU A 204 -21.66 19.55 48.03
N TYR A 205 -22.39 19.46 46.90
CA TYR A 205 -23.74 19.98 46.80
C TYR A 205 -24.51 19.32 45.64
N ARG A 206 -25.81 19.61 45.57
CA ARG A 206 -26.71 19.20 44.49
C ARG A 206 -27.62 20.36 44.12
N ASP A 207 -27.74 20.63 42.83
CA ASP A 207 -28.64 21.65 42.29
C ASP A 207 -29.67 20.98 41.35
N GLU A 208 -30.92 21.47 41.35
CA GLU A 208 -32.02 20.89 40.58
C GLU A 208 -32.39 21.78 39.38
N ALA A 209 -32.53 21.19 38.18
CA ALA A 209 -32.94 21.93 36.98
C ALA A 209 -34.44 22.27 36.95
N PHE A 210 -35.27 21.49 37.65
CA PHE A 210 -36.72 21.61 37.63
C PHE A 210 -37.26 21.77 39.05
N THR A 211 -38.11 22.76 39.24
CA THR A 211 -38.77 23.01 40.54
C THR A 211 -40.02 22.15 40.71
N ASN A 212 -40.82 21.97 39.65
CA ASN A 212 -42.04 21.15 39.66
C ASN A 212 -41.72 19.64 39.48
N VAL A 213 -42.68 18.79 39.84
CA VAL A 213 -42.55 17.32 39.68
C VAL A 213 -42.88 16.89 38.26
N GLU A 214 -43.77 17.61 37.58
CA GLU A 214 -44.21 17.31 36.21
C GLU A 214 -43.04 17.38 35.21
N ASP A 215 -42.24 18.46 35.21
CA ASP A 215 -41.11 18.55 34.28
C ASP A 215 -40.03 17.50 34.61
N ARG A 216 -39.84 17.21 35.91
CA ARG A 216 -38.93 16.15 36.34
C ARG A 216 -39.29 14.80 35.76
N GLN A 217 -40.57 14.46 35.69
CA GLN A 217 -41.03 13.20 35.11
C GLN A 217 -41.07 13.24 33.58
N LYS A 218 -41.42 14.40 33.00
CA LYS A 218 -41.52 14.62 31.56
C LYS A 218 -40.16 14.49 30.87
N TYR A 219 -39.10 15.06 31.44
CA TYR A 219 -37.78 15.21 30.82
C TYR A 219 -36.70 14.28 31.39
N MET A 220 -37.03 12.98 31.54
CA MET A 220 -36.12 11.95 32.07
C MET A 220 -35.37 11.11 31.03
N LYS A 221 -35.82 11.11 29.76
CA LYS A 221 -35.42 10.07 28.79
C LYS A 221 -33.96 10.15 28.36
N SER A 222 -33.43 11.35 28.09
CA SER A 222 -32.05 11.52 27.65
C SER A 222 -31.46 12.84 28.12
N GLY A 223 -30.15 12.83 28.39
CA GLY A 223 -29.33 14.01 28.65
C GLY A 223 -28.17 14.04 27.65
N ILE A 224 -28.17 15.01 26.74
CA ILE A 224 -27.02 15.30 25.87
C ILE A 224 -26.34 16.52 26.45
N LEU A 225 -25.05 16.41 26.79
CA LEU A 225 -24.31 17.44 27.51
C LEU A 225 -23.23 18.06 26.63
N CYS A 226 -23.03 19.36 26.77
CA CYS A 226 -21.94 20.10 26.16
C CYS A 226 -21.44 21.18 27.13
N LEU A 227 -20.13 21.23 27.37
CA LEU A 227 -19.48 22.30 28.14
C LEU A 227 -18.99 23.40 27.21
N VAL A 228 -19.38 24.65 27.47
CA VAL A 228 -18.81 25.83 26.80
C VAL A 228 -18.41 26.87 27.85
N GLY A 229 -17.11 27.16 27.94
CA GLY A 229 -16.57 28.02 29.00
C GLY A 229 -16.84 27.44 30.39
N HIS A 230 -17.64 28.15 31.20
CA HIS A 230 -18.02 27.75 32.56
C HIS A 230 -19.50 27.33 32.66
N GLN A 231 -20.11 26.98 31.52
CA GLN A 231 -21.54 26.71 31.42
C GLN A 231 -21.80 25.38 30.73
N TYR A 232 -22.62 24.54 31.36
CA TYR A 232 -23.10 23.30 30.75
C TYR A 232 -24.41 23.55 30.04
N PHE A 233 -24.47 23.19 28.76
CA PHE A 233 -25.69 23.12 27.97
C PHE A 233 -26.15 21.68 27.94
N GLN A 234 -27.42 21.46 28.29
CA GLN A 234 -28.00 20.13 28.34
C GLN A 234 -29.34 20.09 27.61
N ILE A 235 -29.47 19.17 26.66
CA ILE A 235 -30.77 18.80 26.10
C ILE A 235 -31.41 17.77 27.01
N ARG A 236 -32.70 17.94 27.29
CA ARG A 236 -33.53 16.93 27.93
C ARG A 236 -34.77 16.65 27.10
N ASN A 237 -34.95 15.39 26.69
CA ASN A 237 -36.10 14.98 25.89
C ASN A 237 -37.20 14.33 26.73
N SER A 238 -38.44 14.58 26.31
CA SER A 238 -39.62 13.79 26.64
C SER A 238 -39.93 12.83 25.49
N GLU A 239 -41.15 12.28 25.44
CA GLU A 239 -41.59 11.47 24.29
C GLU A 239 -41.81 12.28 23.01
N HIS A 240 -42.25 13.54 23.14
CA HIS A 240 -42.66 14.36 21.99
C HIS A 240 -42.21 15.81 22.10
N SER A 241 -41.35 16.14 23.07
CA SER A 241 -40.85 17.50 23.28
C SER A 241 -39.43 17.47 23.81
N ALA A 242 -38.73 18.59 23.70
CA ALA A 242 -37.40 18.75 24.26
C ALA A 242 -37.23 20.11 24.90
N VAL A 243 -36.33 20.18 25.87
CA VAL A 243 -35.92 21.42 26.52
C VAL A 243 -34.40 21.54 26.49
N LEU A 244 -33.90 22.72 26.13
CA LEU A 244 -32.49 23.08 26.27
C LEU A 244 -32.32 23.88 27.57
N MET A 245 -31.44 23.40 28.42
CA MET A 245 -31.13 23.99 29.71
C MET A 245 -29.66 24.42 29.74
N ARG A 246 -29.37 25.49 30.48
CA ARG A 246 -28.01 25.96 30.77
C ARG A 246 -27.77 25.94 32.28
N TYR A 247 -26.70 25.30 32.73
CA TYR A 247 -26.22 25.36 34.09
C TYR A 247 -24.96 26.20 34.18
N ASP A 248 -25.02 27.29 34.93
CA ASP A 248 -23.86 28.11 35.25
C ASP A 248 -23.22 27.59 36.55
N ILE A 249 -21.99 27.09 36.44
CA ILE A 249 -21.30 26.42 37.54
C ILE A 249 -20.98 27.41 38.66
N GLN A 250 -20.62 28.65 38.31
CA GLN A 250 -20.24 29.67 39.27
C GLN A 250 -21.46 30.22 40.01
N LYS A 251 -22.56 30.44 39.28
CA LYS A 251 -23.83 30.93 39.85
C LYS A 251 -24.66 29.83 40.50
N ARG A 252 -24.31 28.55 40.25
CA ARG A 252 -25.06 27.37 40.72
C ARG A 252 -26.54 27.44 40.37
N HIS A 253 -26.81 27.81 39.12
CA HIS A 253 -28.18 28.09 38.69
C HIS A 253 -28.46 27.52 37.31
N TRP A 254 -29.63 26.90 37.17
CA TRP A 254 -30.17 26.39 35.92
C TRP A 254 -31.07 27.43 35.27
N VAL A 255 -30.94 27.61 33.96
CA VAL A 255 -31.77 28.48 33.13
C VAL A 255 -32.36 27.66 31.99
N ARG A 256 -33.67 27.75 31.78
CA ARG A 256 -34.34 27.20 30.60
C ARG A 256 -34.14 28.15 29.43
N LEU A 257 -33.55 27.67 28.34
CA LEU A 257 -33.22 28.50 27.17
C LEU A 257 -34.27 28.37 26.05
N MET A 258 -34.70 27.15 25.74
CA MET A 258 -35.70 26.90 24.69
C MET A 258 -36.46 25.60 24.95
N GLU A 259 -37.68 25.51 24.43
CA GLU A 259 -38.53 24.32 24.45
C GLU A 259 -39.13 24.09 23.05
N THR A 260 -39.14 22.85 22.59
CA THR A 260 -39.61 22.46 21.25
C THR A 260 -40.66 21.36 21.34
N PRO A 261 -41.67 21.35 20.46
CA PRO A 261 -42.71 20.31 20.39
C PRO A 261 -42.23 19.07 19.60
N PHE A 262 -40.94 18.77 19.65
CA PHE A 262 -40.26 17.64 19.02
C PHE A 262 -38.89 17.45 19.68
N GLN A 263 -38.26 16.30 19.46
CA GLN A 263 -36.99 15.96 20.12
C GLN A 263 -35.80 16.70 19.53
N MET A 264 -34.79 16.94 20.39
CA MET A 264 -33.47 17.41 19.99
C MET A 264 -32.43 16.31 20.28
N ASN A 265 -31.54 16.05 19.33
CA ASN A 265 -30.78 14.80 19.26
C ASN A 265 -29.27 14.94 19.50
N ASP A 266 -28.69 16.13 19.29
CA ASP A 266 -27.24 16.34 19.45
C ASP A 266 -26.91 17.82 19.69
N LEU A 267 -25.78 18.09 20.33
CA LEU A 267 -25.21 19.43 20.54
C LEU A 267 -23.78 19.47 19.99
N TYR A 268 -23.47 20.52 19.22
CA TYR A 268 -22.11 20.77 18.75
C TYR A 268 -21.75 22.26 18.88
N PRO A 269 -20.82 22.63 19.77
CA PRO A 269 -20.36 24.01 19.89
C PRO A 269 -19.38 24.34 18.76
N MET A 270 -19.55 25.50 18.12
CA MET A 270 -18.67 26.02 17.08
C MET A 270 -18.54 27.53 17.21
N GLY A 271 -17.38 28.01 17.68
CA GLY A 271 -17.17 29.43 17.97
C GLY A 271 -18.12 29.92 19.07
N ASN A 272 -18.93 30.93 18.76
CA ASN A 272 -19.92 31.50 19.68
C ASN A 272 -21.33 30.88 19.50
N ASP A 273 -21.46 29.88 18.64
CA ASP A 273 -22.73 29.25 18.30
C ASP A 273 -22.76 27.80 18.78
N ILE A 274 -23.95 27.34 19.16
CA ILE A 274 -24.23 25.93 19.44
C ILE A 274 -25.20 25.44 18.38
N TYR A 275 -24.76 24.47 17.60
CA TYR A 275 -25.58 23.78 16.62
C TYR A 275 -26.32 22.63 17.30
N ILE A 276 -27.62 22.56 17.07
CA ILE A 276 -28.51 21.61 17.74
C ILE A 276 -29.24 20.76 16.69
N ALA A 277 -28.98 19.45 16.67
CA ALA A 277 -29.71 18.54 15.80
C ALA A 277 -31.12 18.28 16.34
N SER A 278 -32.12 18.13 15.46
CA SER A 278 -33.50 17.84 15.86
C SER A 278 -34.24 16.98 14.85
N GLU A 279 -35.41 16.47 15.25
CA GLU A 279 -36.31 15.72 14.35
C GLU A 279 -36.84 16.55 13.17
N ARG A 280 -36.80 17.88 13.29
CA ARG A 280 -37.30 18.83 12.30
C ARG A 280 -36.22 19.85 11.94
N GLY A 281 -35.11 19.40 11.37
CA GLY A 281 -34.01 20.30 11.02
C GLY A 281 -33.02 20.51 12.15
N TYR A 282 -32.38 21.66 12.18
CA TYR A 282 -31.40 22.01 13.20
C TYR A 282 -31.56 23.46 13.67
N PHE A 283 -31.07 23.76 14.85
CA PHE A 283 -31.01 25.12 15.39
C PHE A 283 -29.58 25.61 15.47
N ILE A 284 -29.44 26.94 15.43
CA ILE A 284 -28.24 27.65 15.82
C ILE A 284 -28.61 28.55 16.98
N TYR A 285 -28.00 28.30 18.13
CA TYR A 285 -28.14 29.13 19.32
C TYR A 285 -26.85 29.93 19.54
N ASN A 286 -26.93 31.25 19.46
CA ASN A 286 -25.78 32.11 19.73
C ASN A 286 -25.65 32.37 21.23
N ILE A 287 -24.50 32.03 21.79
CA ILE A 287 -24.24 32.08 23.24
C ILE A 287 -24.19 33.53 23.75
N LEU A 288 -23.73 34.47 22.92
CA LEU A 288 -23.53 35.87 23.32
C LEU A 288 -24.83 36.69 23.25
N THR A 289 -25.61 36.51 22.18
CA THR A 289 -26.87 37.24 21.97
C THR A 289 -28.07 36.54 22.57
N GLU A 290 -27.91 35.28 22.98
CA GLU A 290 -28.96 34.37 23.45
C GLU A 290 -30.11 34.19 22.43
N GLN A 291 -29.85 34.44 21.14
CA GLN A 291 -30.82 34.24 20.06
C GLN A 291 -30.70 32.85 19.45
N SER A 292 -31.85 32.24 19.18
CA SER A 292 -31.95 30.98 18.43
C SER A 292 -32.53 31.20 17.04
N ARG A 293 -31.96 30.53 16.03
CA ARG A 293 -32.53 30.43 14.67
C ARG A 293 -32.80 28.96 14.34
N HIS A 294 -33.95 28.69 13.73
CA HIS A 294 -34.38 27.34 13.37
C HIS A 294 -34.36 27.17 11.85
N TYR A 295 -33.68 26.12 11.39
CA TYR A 295 -33.61 25.71 10.00
C TYR A 295 -34.41 24.42 9.82
N GLU A 296 -35.74 24.54 9.75
CA GLU A 296 -36.64 23.39 9.59
C GLU A 296 -36.47 22.71 8.23
N GLN A 297 -36.31 23.50 7.17
CA GLN A 297 -36.10 23.02 5.81
C GLN A 297 -34.68 23.32 5.32
N ILE A 298 -34.10 22.35 4.63
CA ILE A 298 -32.80 22.49 3.97
C ILE A 298 -32.95 22.36 2.45
N LYS A 299 -32.00 22.94 1.71
CA LYS A 299 -31.91 22.83 0.25
C LYS A 299 -30.89 21.77 -0.15
N LEU A 300 -31.26 20.87 -1.04
CA LEU A 300 -30.37 19.88 -1.64
C LEU A 300 -29.77 20.39 -2.95
N SER A 301 -28.65 19.80 -3.40
CA SER A 301 -27.94 20.18 -4.64
C SER A 301 -28.80 20.16 -5.91
N LYS A 302 -29.90 19.40 -5.93
CA LYS A 302 -30.88 19.37 -7.05
C LYS A 302 -32.01 20.40 -6.91
N GLY A 303 -31.84 21.41 -6.05
CA GLY A 303 -32.84 22.45 -5.80
C GLY A 303 -34.07 22.02 -4.98
N ARG A 304 -34.18 20.73 -4.64
CA ARG A 304 -35.26 20.20 -3.79
C ARG A 304 -35.07 20.67 -2.35
N THR A 305 -36.15 21.04 -1.69
CA THR A 305 -36.17 21.30 -0.25
C THR A 305 -36.76 20.11 0.51
N MET A 306 -36.35 19.94 1.76
CA MET A 306 -36.89 18.91 2.64
C MET A 306 -36.69 19.26 4.10
N ILE A 307 -37.49 18.65 4.98
CA ILE A 307 -37.27 18.65 6.43
C ILE A 307 -36.37 17.45 6.76
N PRO A 308 -35.13 17.67 7.24
CA PRO A 308 -34.24 16.58 7.59
C PRO A 308 -34.52 16.15 9.03
N ASN A 309 -34.70 14.84 9.23
CA ASN A 309 -34.72 14.26 10.56
C ASN A 309 -33.27 13.94 10.96
N ILE A 310 -32.65 14.84 11.75
CA ILE A 310 -31.22 14.86 12.02
C ILE A 310 -30.96 14.22 13.39
N ASN A 311 -30.19 13.14 13.40
CA ASN A 311 -29.73 12.50 14.63
C ASN A 311 -28.51 13.18 15.22
N SER A 312 -27.57 13.58 14.37
CA SER A 312 -26.28 14.10 14.81
C SER A 312 -25.71 15.05 13.78
N LEU A 313 -24.87 15.97 14.25
CA LEU A 313 -24.16 16.90 13.37
C LEU A 313 -22.71 17.10 13.81
N THR A 314 -21.85 17.46 12.87
CA THR A 314 -20.44 17.79 13.12
C THR A 314 -19.87 18.65 12.01
N PHE A 315 -18.72 19.26 12.25
CA PHE A 315 -17.98 20.02 11.25
C PHE A 315 -16.68 19.32 10.86
N ASP A 316 -16.37 19.28 9.57
CA ASP A 316 -15.02 18.92 9.13
C ASP A 316 -14.02 20.07 9.41
N ARG A 317 -12.74 19.79 9.19
CA ARG A 317 -11.65 20.76 9.43
C ARG A 317 -11.65 21.95 8.49
N GLN A 318 -12.34 21.85 7.36
CA GLN A 318 -12.45 22.91 6.38
C GLN A 318 -13.69 23.78 6.64
N GLY A 319 -14.50 23.44 7.66
CA GLY A 319 -15.71 24.16 8.06
C GLY A 319 -17.00 23.64 7.41
N GLY A 320 -16.95 22.51 6.70
CA GLY A 320 -18.13 21.89 6.11
C GLY A 320 -19.00 21.22 7.17
N LEU A 321 -20.32 21.35 7.03
CA LEU A 321 -21.32 20.84 7.97
C LEU A 321 -21.81 19.47 7.51
N TRP A 322 -21.74 18.49 8.42
CA TRP A 322 -22.18 17.11 8.21
C TRP A 322 -23.38 16.83 9.11
N LEU A 323 -24.47 16.35 8.53
CA LEU A 323 -25.70 15.99 9.23
C LEU A 323 -25.98 14.50 9.04
N GLY A 324 -25.93 13.73 10.12
CA GLY A 324 -26.39 12.35 10.15
C GLY A 324 -27.91 12.30 10.25
N THR A 325 -28.56 11.58 9.33
CA THR A 325 -30.02 11.48 9.29
C THR A 325 -30.52 10.09 9.67
N VAL A 326 -31.79 10.01 10.09
CA VAL A 326 -32.40 8.73 10.50
C VAL A 326 -32.49 7.72 9.35
N HIS A 327 -32.76 8.15 8.12
CA HIS A 327 -33.07 7.23 7.00
C HIS A 327 -32.46 7.60 5.65
N ARG A 328 -31.75 8.73 5.53
CA ARG A 328 -31.30 9.27 4.24
C ARG A 328 -29.77 9.33 4.11
N GLY A 329 -29.08 8.60 4.96
CA GLY A 329 -27.64 8.63 5.08
C GLY A 329 -27.18 9.95 5.68
N LEU A 330 -26.18 10.52 5.05
CA LEU A 330 -25.43 11.67 5.50
C LEU A 330 -25.64 12.84 4.56
N LEU A 331 -25.88 14.03 5.11
CA LEU A 331 -25.99 15.25 4.33
C LEU A 331 -24.76 16.11 4.58
N TYR A 332 -24.12 16.55 3.52
CA TYR A 332 -22.91 17.36 3.58
C TYR A 332 -23.13 18.71 2.94
N SER A 333 -22.88 19.80 3.67
CA SER A 333 -22.81 21.14 3.12
C SER A 333 -21.38 21.67 3.21
N LYS A 334 -20.86 22.13 2.07
CA LYS A 334 -19.54 22.77 1.98
C LYS A 334 -19.48 23.96 2.95
N ALA A 335 -18.28 24.24 3.45
CA ALA A 335 -18.01 25.40 4.31
C ALA A 335 -18.37 26.72 3.61
N PHE A 336 -18.13 26.76 2.30
CA PHE A 336 -18.39 27.89 1.44
C PHE A 336 -19.41 27.47 0.37
N PRO A 337 -20.47 28.25 0.16
CA PRO A 337 -21.45 27.98 -0.87
C PRO A 337 -20.77 28.04 -2.23
N SER A 338 -21.36 27.37 -3.21
CA SER A 338 -20.88 27.54 -4.57
C SER A 338 -20.99 29.01 -4.97
N PRO A 339 -19.94 29.58 -5.58
CA PRO A 339 -20.02 30.89 -6.21
C PRO A 339 -20.89 30.87 -7.48
N PHE A 340 -21.21 29.68 -8.01
CA PHE A 340 -22.09 29.51 -9.15
C PHE A 340 -23.56 29.45 -8.71
N LYS A 341 -24.40 30.22 -9.40
CA LYS A 341 -25.85 30.13 -9.31
C LYS A 341 -26.40 29.66 -10.65
N THR A 342 -27.17 28.59 -10.61
CA THR A 342 -27.72 27.95 -11.79
C THR A 342 -29.23 28.07 -11.78
N TYR A 343 -29.78 28.56 -12.89
CA TYR A 343 -31.21 28.75 -13.10
C TYR A 343 -31.66 27.90 -14.29
N SER A 344 -32.78 27.21 -14.18
CA SER A 344 -33.39 26.58 -15.35
C SER A 344 -33.82 27.66 -16.35
N ASN A 345 -33.73 27.38 -17.65
CA ASN A 345 -34.11 28.33 -18.69
C ASN A 345 -35.54 28.88 -18.53
N ASN A 346 -36.45 28.12 -17.92
CA ASN A 346 -37.83 28.56 -17.68
C ASN A 346 -37.98 29.53 -16.50
N ASP A 347 -36.92 29.74 -15.70
CA ASP A 347 -36.92 30.67 -14.58
C ASP A 347 -36.99 32.13 -15.08
N PRO A 348 -37.85 33.00 -14.51
CA PRO A 348 -37.89 34.42 -14.84
C PRO A 348 -36.52 35.13 -14.75
N GLN A 349 -35.66 34.72 -13.81
CA GLN A 349 -34.30 35.25 -13.71
C GLN A 349 -33.44 34.82 -14.91
N ALA A 350 -33.50 33.54 -15.30
CA ALA A 350 -32.80 33.03 -16.47
C ALA A 350 -33.23 33.76 -17.76
N GLN A 351 -34.53 33.99 -17.95
CA GLN A 351 -35.07 34.71 -19.11
C GLN A 351 -34.53 36.13 -19.24
N THR A 352 -34.29 36.82 -18.12
CA THR A 352 -33.68 38.15 -18.12
C THR A 352 -32.25 38.11 -18.64
N TYR A 353 -31.49 37.09 -18.26
CA TYR A 353 -30.12 36.88 -18.73
C TYR A 353 -30.06 36.42 -20.19
N ILE A 354 -30.95 35.52 -20.62
CA ILE A 354 -31.02 35.05 -22.00
C ILE A 354 -31.27 36.22 -22.95
N LYS A 355 -32.19 37.14 -22.61
CA LYS A 355 -32.42 38.36 -23.40
C LYS A 355 -31.18 39.23 -23.57
N LYS A 356 -30.30 39.30 -22.55
CA LYS A 356 -29.02 40.03 -22.66
C LYS A 356 -28.03 39.28 -23.55
N LEU A 357 -27.97 37.95 -23.44
CA LEU A 357 -27.14 37.10 -24.31
C LEU A 357 -27.61 37.14 -25.78
N ASP A 358 -28.90 37.28 -26.04
CA ASP A 358 -29.46 37.41 -27.39
C ASP A 358 -29.08 38.72 -28.08
N GLN A 359 -28.70 39.76 -27.31
CA GLN A 359 -28.22 41.03 -27.83
C GLN A 359 -26.74 41.00 -28.23
N MET A 360 -26.02 39.92 -27.92
CA MET A 360 -24.63 39.78 -28.35
C MET A 360 -24.55 39.75 -29.88
N PRO A 361 -23.53 40.39 -30.48
CA PRO A 361 -23.36 40.35 -31.92
C PRO A 361 -23.27 38.89 -32.37
N LYS A 362 -24.15 38.50 -33.28
CA LYS A 362 -24.04 37.19 -33.93
C LYS A 362 -22.69 37.16 -34.63
N SER A 363 -21.88 36.14 -34.33
CA SER A 363 -20.58 35.96 -34.95
C SER A 363 -20.75 35.88 -36.48
N GLU A 364 -20.53 37.00 -37.17
CA GLU A 364 -20.42 37.05 -38.63
C GLU A 364 -19.09 36.45 -39.02
N THR A 365 -18.99 35.13 -39.17
CA THR A 365 -17.93 34.50 -39.99
C THR A 365 -18.16 33.00 -40.11
N SER A 366 -17.83 32.47 -41.29
CA SER A 366 -17.67 31.04 -41.55
C SER A 366 -16.59 30.48 -40.62
N LEU A 367 -16.98 30.08 -39.41
CA LEU A 367 -16.13 29.27 -38.56
C LEU A 367 -15.69 28.06 -39.39
N SER A 368 -14.38 27.89 -39.58
CA SER A 368 -13.89 26.64 -40.15
C SER A 368 -14.46 25.49 -39.31
N TYR A 369 -14.64 24.30 -39.87
CA TYR A 369 -15.15 23.13 -39.14
C TYR A 369 -14.39 22.79 -37.84
N ARG A 370 -13.24 23.43 -37.59
CA ARG A 370 -12.37 23.26 -36.42
C ARG A 370 -12.58 24.29 -35.30
N GLU A 371 -13.14 25.48 -35.56
CA GLU A 371 -13.31 26.53 -34.54
C GLU A 371 -14.79 26.65 -34.12
N ILE A 372 -15.06 26.60 -32.82
CA ILE A 372 -16.43 26.64 -32.25
C ILE A 372 -16.76 28.05 -31.75
N CYS A 373 -15.79 28.70 -31.10
CA CYS A 373 -15.92 30.04 -30.56
C CYS A 373 -14.58 30.78 -30.64
N THR A 374 -14.65 32.11 -30.69
CA THR A 374 -13.45 32.95 -30.65
C THR A 374 -13.70 34.16 -29.76
N TYR A 375 -12.71 34.54 -28.96
CA TYR A 375 -12.75 35.70 -28.09
C TYR A 375 -11.42 36.45 -28.16
N ARG A 376 -11.45 37.77 -28.27
CA ARG A 376 -10.26 38.62 -28.20
C ARG A 376 -10.29 39.34 -26.87
N ASP A 377 -9.27 39.11 -26.05
CA ASP A 377 -9.18 39.74 -24.74
C ASP A 377 -8.63 41.18 -24.81
N SER A 378 -8.68 41.87 -23.68
CA SER A 378 -8.21 43.25 -23.52
C SER A 378 -6.71 43.45 -23.83
N ARG A 379 -5.92 42.37 -23.81
CA ARG A 379 -4.48 42.36 -24.12
C ARG A 379 -4.21 42.15 -25.62
N GLY A 380 -5.26 41.95 -26.41
CA GLY A 380 -5.19 41.65 -27.84
C GLY A 380 -4.89 40.19 -28.14
N TRP A 381 -4.89 39.30 -27.14
CA TRP A 381 -4.72 37.88 -27.37
C TRP A 381 -6.00 37.28 -27.94
N LYS A 382 -5.86 36.39 -28.92
CA LYS A 382 -6.97 35.69 -29.53
C LYS A 382 -7.10 34.30 -28.91
N TRP A 383 -8.24 34.02 -28.31
CA TRP A 383 -8.61 32.75 -27.74
C TRP A 383 -9.62 32.05 -28.67
N SER A 384 -9.24 30.93 -29.27
CA SER A 384 -10.11 30.11 -30.13
C SER A 384 -10.47 28.80 -29.42
N GLY A 385 -11.75 28.56 -29.18
CA GLY A 385 -12.25 27.28 -28.70
C GLY A 385 -12.47 26.30 -29.85
N THR A 386 -12.01 25.05 -29.66
CA THR A 386 -12.10 23.98 -30.67
C THR A 386 -12.68 22.71 -30.05
N TYR A 387 -12.85 21.66 -30.86
CA TYR A 387 -13.18 20.32 -30.36
C TYR A 387 -12.03 19.63 -29.61
N ASN A 388 -10.79 20.11 -29.80
CA ASN A 388 -9.55 19.47 -29.30
C ASN A 388 -8.77 20.39 -28.35
N GLY A 389 -9.46 21.30 -27.67
CA GLY A 389 -8.88 22.21 -26.68
C GLY A 389 -9.04 23.69 -27.01
N LEU A 390 -8.40 24.50 -26.17
CA LEU A 390 -8.35 25.96 -26.28
C LEU A 390 -7.03 26.38 -26.94
N VAL A 391 -7.12 27.17 -28.01
CA VAL A 391 -5.95 27.72 -28.70
C VAL A 391 -5.81 29.19 -28.33
N LEU A 392 -4.67 29.55 -27.75
CA LEU A 392 -4.25 30.92 -27.49
C LEU A 392 -3.28 31.36 -28.59
N GLU A 393 -3.62 32.41 -29.31
CA GLU A 393 -2.77 33.09 -30.29
C GLU A 393 -2.39 34.47 -29.75
N LEU A 394 -1.09 34.64 -29.49
CA LEU A 394 -0.51 35.90 -29.02
C LEU A 394 -0.40 36.90 -30.18
N PRO A 395 -0.30 38.23 -29.90
CA PRO A 395 -0.15 39.25 -30.93
C PRO A 395 1.10 39.09 -31.82
N ASP A 396 2.12 38.36 -31.35
CA ASP A 396 3.33 38.03 -32.10
C ASP A 396 3.17 36.81 -33.04
N GLY A 397 1.96 36.23 -33.10
CA GLY A 397 1.64 35.06 -33.92
C GLY A 397 1.97 33.72 -33.26
N LYS A 398 2.55 33.71 -32.05
CA LYS A 398 2.82 32.45 -31.33
C LYS A 398 1.51 31.82 -30.86
N LYS A 399 1.40 30.50 -31.04
CA LYS A 399 0.23 29.71 -30.64
C LYS A 399 0.56 28.77 -29.49
N GLN A 400 -0.34 28.68 -28.52
CA GLN A 400 -0.31 27.72 -27.43
C GLN A 400 -1.65 26.97 -27.41
N VAL A 401 -1.60 25.66 -27.16
CA VAL A 401 -2.80 24.82 -27.12
C VAL A 401 -2.92 24.22 -25.74
N PHE A 402 -4.09 24.40 -25.12
CA PHE A 402 -4.43 23.85 -23.83
C PHE A 402 -5.48 22.76 -23.99
N THR A 403 -5.20 21.60 -23.43
CA THR A 403 -5.97 20.36 -23.57
C THR A 403 -6.29 19.78 -22.20
N ARG A 404 -6.80 18.53 -22.15
CA ARG A 404 -6.99 17.82 -20.90
C ARG A 404 -5.69 17.66 -20.10
N LYS A 405 -4.53 17.60 -20.77
CA LYS A 405 -3.21 17.48 -20.13
C LYS A 405 -2.83 18.74 -19.33
N ASP A 406 -3.45 19.88 -19.62
CA ASP A 406 -3.10 21.17 -19.03
C ASP A 406 -4.01 21.57 -17.86
N GLY A 407 -5.21 21.00 -17.76
CA GLY A 407 -6.17 21.36 -16.70
C GLY A 407 -7.63 21.11 -17.03
N PHE A 408 -7.98 21.00 -18.32
CA PHE A 408 -9.38 20.91 -18.73
C PHE A 408 -10.00 19.55 -18.39
N LEU A 409 -11.25 19.55 -17.90
CA LEU A 409 -12.03 18.32 -17.76
C LEU A 409 -12.55 17.81 -19.11
N ASN A 410 -12.73 18.71 -20.07
CA ASN A 410 -13.24 18.45 -21.41
C ASN A 410 -12.50 19.31 -22.44
N GLU A 411 -12.17 18.74 -23.59
CA GLU A 411 -11.44 19.42 -24.68
C GLU A 411 -12.36 20.21 -25.61
N VAL A 412 -13.68 19.98 -25.58
CA VAL A 412 -14.63 20.73 -26.40
C VAL A 412 -14.95 22.07 -25.74
N ILE A 413 -14.40 23.14 -26.30
CA ILE A 413 -14.56 24.51 -25.80
C ILE A 413 -15.67 25.23 -26.57
N ARG A 414 -16.62 25.85 -25.86
CA ARG A 414 -17.85 26.38 -26.46
C ARG A 414 -18.05 27.87 -26.25
N SER A 415 -17.64 28.42 -25.12
CA SER A 415 -17.73 29.84 -24.86
C SER A 415 -16.55 30.31 -24.00
N ILE A 416 -16.15 31.56 -24.21
CA ILE A 416 -14.96 32.16 -23.60
C ILE A 416 -15.33 33.61 -23.23
N VAL A 417 -14.91 34.07 -22.07
CA VAL A 417 -15.12 35.44 -21.60
C VAL A 417 -14.01 35.85 -20.63
N GLU A 418 -13.60 37.12 -20.68
CA GLU A 418 -12.62 37.71 -19.76
C GLU A 418 -13.33 38.38 -18.57
N ASP A 419 -12.77 38.21 -17.36
CA ASP A 419 -13.26 38.90 -16.16
C ASP A 419 -12.66 40.31 -15.98
N ASP A 420 -12.86 40.94 -14.82
CA ASP A 420 -12.29 42.26 -14.51
C ASP A 420 -10.82 42.21 -14.07
N ASN A 421 -10.31 41.01 -13.74
CA ASN A 421 -8.91 40.79 -13.36
C ASN A 421 -8.06 40.33 -14.55
N HIS A 422 -8.62 40.37 -15.76
CA HIS A 422 -8.00 39.88 -17.00
C HIS A 422 -7.74 38.36 -17.03
N ASP A 423 -8.33 37.62 -16.08
CA ASP A 423 -8.36 36.17 -16.10
C ASP A 423 -9.45 35.70 -17.08
N ILE A 424 -9.31 34.48 -17.61
CA ILE A 424 -10.20 33.96 -18.66
C ILE A 424 -11.08 32.86 -18.09
N TRP A 425 -12.36 32.91 -18.40
CA TRP A 425 -13.35 31.90 -18.06
C TRP A 425 -13.82 31.19 -19.31
N VAL A 426 -13.79 29.87 -19.27
CA VAL A 426 -14.07 29.02 -20.42
C VAL A 426 -15.15 28.01 -20.07
N ALA A 427 -16.24 27.99 -20.83
CA ALA A 427 -17.24 26.94 -20.72
C ALA A 427 -16.99 25.87 -21.78
N GLY A 428 -16.83 24.64 -21.32
CA GLY A 428 -16.73 23.46 -22.18
C GLY A 428 -18.05 22.71 -22.25
N SER A 429 -17.97 21.39 -22.43
CA SER A 429 -19.12 20.53 -22.15
C SER A 429 -18.95 19.95 -20.74
N TYR A 430 -19.96 20.12 -19.87
CA TYR A 430 -20.03 19.64 -18.49
C TYR A 430 -19.14 20.34 -17.45
N ALA A 431 -18.41 21.41 -17.82
CA ALA A 431 -17.52 22.13 -16.90
C ALA A 431 -17.28 23.59 -17.30
N ILE A 432 -17.01 24.43 -16.31
CA ILE A 432 -16.46 25.78 -16.47
C ILE A 432 -15.03 25.76 -15.94
N THR A 433 -14.07 26.31 -16.69
CA THR A 433 -12.66 26.37 -16.28
C THR A 433 -12.23 27.82 -16.14
N HIS A 434 -11.64 28.14 -14.99
CA HIS A 434 -10.99 29.42 -14.74
C HIS A 434 -9.51 29.31 -15.09
N ILE A 435 -9.03 30.21 -15.94
CA ILE A 435 -7.64 30.29 -16.38
C ILE A 435 -7.02 31.51 -15.71
N TYR A 436 -6.16 31.25 -14.74
CA TYR A 436 -5.42 32.29 -14.03
C TYR A 436 -4.26 32.78 -14.89
N ILE A 437 -4.17 34.08 -15.06
CA ILE A 437 -3.09 34.75 -15.80
C ILE A 437 -2.29 35.60 -14.85
N ARG A 438 -0.99 35.32 -14.75
CA ARG A 438 -0.04 36.07 -13.93
C ARG A 438 1.19 36.37 -14.77
N ASP A 439 1.75 37.57 -14.61
CA ASP A 439 2.92 38.04 -15.37
C ASP A 439 2.78 37.88 -16.90
N ASN A 440 1.59 38.16 -17.43
CA ASN A 440 1.24 37.97 -18.85
C ASN A 440 1.50 36.54 -19.36
N LYS A 441 1.30 35.53 -18.51
CA LYS A 441 1.35 34.12 -18.87
C LYS A 441 0.22 33.35 -18.18
N VAL A 442 -0.21 32.25 -18.79
CA VAL A 442 -1.13 31.31 -18.16
C VAL A 442 -0.39 30.64 -16.99
N ALA A 443 -0.87 30.89 -15.77
CA ALA A 443 -0.28 30.36 -14.56
C ALA A 443 -0.79 28.93 -14.27
N HIS A 444 -2.11 28.78 -14.13
CA HIS A 444 -2.77 27.50 -13.92
C HIS A 444 -4.25 27.55 -14.31
N LEU A 445 -4.86 26.37 -14.40
CA LEU A 445 -6.26 26.18 -14.79
C LEU A 445 -7.00 25.48 -13.66
N GLU A 446 -8.20 25.96 -13.34
CA GLU A 446 -9.07 25.38 -12.31
C GLU A 446 -10.44 25.03 -12.88
N PRO A 447 -10.76 23.74 -13.00
CA PRO A 447 -12.06 23.32 -13.48
C PRO A 447 -13.09 23.24 -12.36
N TYR A 448 -14.30 23.67 -12.67
CA TYR A 448 -15.51 23.59 -11.87
C TYR A 448 -16.54 22.74 -12.58
N HIS A 449 -17.22 21.87 -11.83
CA HIS A 449 -18.14 20.89 -12.38
C HIS A 449 -19.40 20.76 -11.52
N ASN A 450 -20.19 19.71 -11.74
CA ASN A 450 -21.46 19.49 -11.06
C ASN A 450 -21.40 19.42 -9.53
N GLN A 451 -20.25 19.14 -8.91
CA GLN A 451 -20.13 19.25 -7.45
C GLN A 451 -20.01 20.71 -6.98
N ASP A 452 -19.71 21.65 -7.87
CA ASP A 452 -19.66 23.10 -7.64
C ASP A 452 -20.89 23.80 -8.21
N ASP A 453 -22.03 23.12 -8.31
CA ASP A 453 -23.30 23.65 -8.85
C ASP A 453 -23.24 24.12 -10.32
N VAL A 454 -22.21 23.73 -11.07
CA VAL A 454 -22.17 23.89 -12.53
C VAL A 454 -23.05 22.82 -13.20
N PRO A 455 -23.93 23.17 -14.15
CA PRO A 455 -24.77 22.20 -14.85
C PRO A 455 -23.97 21.05 -15.48
N ASN A 456 -24.42 19.81 -15.28
CA ASN A 456 -23.85 18.64 -15.95
C ASN A 456 -24.43 18.48 -17.37
N GLU A 457 -24.24 19.50 -18.20
CA GLU A 457 -24.72 19.55 -19.58
C GLU A 457 -23.77 20.38 -20.48
N MET A 458 -24.11 20.46 -21.76
CA MET A 458 -23.34 21.17 -22.76
C MET A 458 -23.62 22.67 -22.71
N PHE A 459 -22.59 23.50 -22.67
CA PHE A 459 -22.75 24.95 -22.85
C PHE A 459 -23.08 25.30 -24.31
N LEU A 460 -23.72 26.43 -24.56
CA LEU A 460 -24.02 26.87 -25.92
C LEU A 460 -22.84 27.65 -26.52
N ASN A 461 -22.65 27.53 -27.83
CA ASN A 461 -21.54 28.15 -28.53
C ASN A 461 -21.65 29.69 -28.48
N ASN A 462 -20.57 30.38 -28.12
CA ASN A 462 -20.50 31.85 -28.00
C ASN A 462 -21.56 32.47 -27.05
N ARG A 463 -22.12 31.71 -26.13
CA ARG A 463 -23.17 32.18 -25.20
C ARG A 463 -22.61 32.42 -23.80
N ALA A 464 -21.64 33.33 -23.72
CA ALA A 464 -21.08 33.81 -22.48
C ALA A 464 -20.82 35.32 -22.54
N MET A 465 -21.20 36.06 -21.50
CA MET A 465 -20.97 37.50 -21.44
C MET A 465 -20.59 37.93 -20.01
N LYS A 466 -19.77 38.99 -19.94
CA LYS A 466 -19.54 39.75 -18.71
C LYS A 466 -20.50 40.94 -18.68
N LEU A 467 -21.19 41.14 -17.56
CA LEU A 467 -22.07 42.27 -17.30
C LEU A 467 -21.27 43.45 -16.70
N ASN A 468 -21.87 44.64 -16.68
CA ASN A 468 -21.23 45.87 -16.22
C ASN A 468 -20.84 45.86 -14.72
N ASP A 469 -21.47 44.98 -13.92
CA ASP A 469 -21.18 44.78 -12.50
C ASP A 469 -20.08 43.73 -12.24
N GLY A 470 -19.43 43.23 -13.31
CA GLY A 470 -18.42 42.17 -13.26
C GLY A 470 -19.01 40.76 -13.22
N THR A 471 -20.34 40.60 -13.16
CA THR A 471 -20.99 39.30 -13.15
C THR A 471 -20.86 38.62 -14.52
N ILE A 472 -20.43 37.36 -14.52
CA ILE A 472 -20.37 36.53 -15.71
C ILE A 472 -21.63 35.68 -15.83
N VAL A 473 -22.15 35.59 -17.04
CA VAL A 473 -23.31 34.79 -17.39
C VAL A 473 -22.96 33.86 -18.54
N MET A 474 -23.25 32.58 -18.37
CA MET A 474 -23.01 31.53 -19.35
C MET A 474 -24.25 30.68 -19.52
N GLN A 475 -24.67 30.43 -20.76
CA GLN A 475 -25.84 29.59 -21.03
C GLN A 475 -25.45 28.20 -21.50
N SER A 476 -26.16 27.21 -20.96
CA SER A 476 -26.15 25.82 -21.38
C SER A 476 -27.50 25.40 -21.96
N ILE A 477 -27.64 24.12 -22.34
CA ILE A 477 -28.84 23.64 -23.05
C ILE A 477 -30.11 23.99 -22.29
N ASP A 478 -30.20 23.64 -21.00
CA ASP A 478 -31.40 23.77 -20.18
C ASP A 478 -31.27 24.81 -19.06
N HIS A 479 -30.07 25.36 -18.87
CA HIS A 479 -29.76 26.25 -17.75
C HIS A 479 -28.97 27.51 -18.13
N VAL A 480 -29.02 28.49 -17.24
CA VAL A 480 -28.14 29.66 -17.23
C VAL A 480 -27.33 29.65 -15.93
N THR A 481 -26.01 29.67 -16.06
CA THR A 481 -25.08 29.77 -14.94
C THR A 481 -24.61 31.22 -14.79
N VAL A 482 -24.70 31.74 -13.58
CA VAL A 482 -24.37 33.12 -13.22
C VAL A 482 -23.43 33.11 -12.03
N PHE A 483 -22.34 33.86 -12.11
CA PHE A 483 -21.38 33.97 -11.01
C PHE A 483 -20.60 35.28 -11.11
N ASN A 484 -20.10 35.77 -9.97
CA ASN A 484 -19.20 36.91 -9.96
C ASN A 484 -17.77 36.43 -9.65
N PRO A 485 -16.79 36.61 -10.55
CA PRO A 485 -15.40 36.19 -10.33
C PRO A 485 -14.76 36.75 -9.05
N ALA A 486 -15.15 37.95 -8.61
CA ALA A 486 -14.66 38.53 -7.35
C ALA A 486 -15.07 37.71 -6.12
N SER A 487 -16.15 36.92 -6.19
CA SER A 487 -16.56 36.02 -5.09
C SER A 487 -15.64 34.82 -4.88
N PHE A 488 -14.80 34.50 -5.88
CA PHE A 488 -13.79 33.45 -5.79
C PHE A 488 -12.50 33.97 -5.15
N GLN A 489 -12.29 35.29 -5.15
CA GLN A 489 -11.08 35.93 -4.65
C GLN A 489 -11.24 36.31 -3.18
N GLY A 490 -10.57 35.57 -2.31
CA GLY A 490 -10.38 35.96 -0.93
C GLY A 490 -9.25 35.17 -0.28
N GLU A 491 -8.56 35.79 0.68
CA GLU A 491 -7.58 35.16 1.58
C GLU A 491 -8.13 33.91 2.30
N ARG A 492 -9.45 33.66 2.21
CA ARG A 492 -10.23 32.60 2.85
C ARG A 492 -9.85 31.18 2.44
N PHE A 493 -9.45 30.95 1.19
CA PHE A 493 -9.03 29.62 0.72
C PHE A 493 -7.52 29.37 0.92
N GLY A 494 -6.73 30.43 1.07
CA GLY A 494 -5.28 30.34 1.24
C GLY A 494 -4.86 29.83 2.62
N SER A 495 -5.73 29.95 3.63
CA SER A 495 -5.50 29.47 4.99
C SER A 495 -5.93 28.02 5.23
N ILE A 496 -6.58 27.36 4.27
CA ILE A 496 -7.04 25.97 4.44
C ILE A 496 -5.83 25.04 4.30
N VAL A 497 -5.48 24.39 5.40
CA VAL A 497 -4.38 23.41 5.45
C VAL A 497 -4.93 22.01 5.25
N LEU A 498 -4.49 21.33 4.18
CA LEU A 498 -4.82 19.93 3.91
C LEU A 498 -3.83 18.99 4.63
N TRP A 499 -4.34 17.89 5.18
CA TRP A 499 -3.55 16.91 5.92
C TRP A 499 -3.55 15.58 5.16
N PRO A 500 -2.57 15.33 4.28
CA PRO A 500 -2.51 14.09 3.53
C PRO A 500 -2.40 12.88 4.47
N LYS A 501 -3.19 11.85 4.16
CA LYS A 501 -3.23 10.57 4.88
C LYS A 501 -3.06 9.42 3.92
N LEU A 502 -2.26 8.43 4.29
CA LEU A 502 -2.22 7.15 3.59
C LEU A 502 -3.50 6.39 3.90
N VAL A 503 -4.30 6.11 2.87
CA VAL A 503 -5.60 5.43 3.00
C VAL A 503 -5.58 4.01 2.46
N ARG A 504 -4.58 3.66 1.66
CA ARG A 504 -4.40 2.29 1.14
C ARG A 504 -2.94 1.98 0.87
N LEU A 505 -2.53 0.75 1.21
CA LEU A 505 -1.24 0.17 0.86
C LEU A 505 -1.49 -1.13 0.10
N MET A 506 -0.85 -1.28 -1.05
CA MET A 506 -0.82 -2.55 -1.78
C MET A 506 0.61 -3.03 -1.90
N VAL A 507 0.83 -4.33 -1.64
CA VAL A 507 2.12 -5.01 -1.78
C VAL A 507 1.94 -6.14 -2.78
N ASN A 508 2.69 -6.12 -3.88
CA ASN A 508 2.60 -7.07 -4.98
C ASN A 508 1.15 -7.29 -5.49
N GLY A 509 0.36 -6.22 -5.53
CA GLY A 509 -1.04 -6.26 -5.98
C GLY A 509 -2.07 -6.65 -4.91
N ILE A 510 -1.64 -7.05 -3.70
CA ILE A 510 -2.54 -7.40 -2.59
C ILE A 510 -2.74 -6.20 -1.68
N VAL A 511 -3.99 -5.85 -1.37
CA VAL A 511 -4.31 -4.82 -0.38
C VAL A 511 -3.91 -5.31 1.01
N VAL A 512 -3.10 -4.53 1.70
CA VAL A 512 -2.59 -4.87 3.02
C VAL A 512 -3.44 -4.20 4.09
N GLU A 513 -4.04 -5.02 4.93
CA GLU A 513 -4.73 -4.63 6.15
C GLU A 513 -3.98 -5.22 7.36
N PRO A 514 -4.27 -4.76 8.59
CA PRO A 514 -3.65 -5.32 9.79
C PRO A 514 -3.84 -6.85 9.85
N GLY A 515 -2.81 -7.64 10.15
CA GLY A 515 -2.92 -9.10 10.14
C GLY A 515 -2.89 -9.78 8.77
N THR A 516 -2.91 -9.04 7.65
CA THR A 516 -2.79 -9.64 6.31
C THR A 516 -1.37 -10.16 6.12
N LYS A 517 -1.25 -11.47 5.84
CA LYS A 517 0.02 -12.12 5.54
C LYS A 517 0.31 -12.10 4.05
N VAL A 518 1.40 -11.47 3.65
CA VAL A 518 1.94 -11.52 2.28
C VAL A 518 3.17 -12.41 2.30
N ASN A 519 3.13 -13.54 1.56
CA ASN A 519 4.18 -14.56 1.59
C ASN A 519 4.50 -15.07 3.01
N GLY A 520 3.47 -15.23 3.85
CA GLY A 520 3.60 -15.74 5.22
C GLY A 520 4.01 -14.71 6.29
N ARG A 521 4.42 -13.49 5.90
CA ARG A 521 4.80 -12.40 6.82
C ARG A 521 3.70 -11.33 6.86
N GLU A 522 3.40 -10.86 8.05
CA GLU A 522 2.54 -9.70 8.28
C GLU A 522 3.34 -8.41 8.04
N ILE A 523 2.79 -7.51 7.22
CA ILE A 523 3.45 -6.25 6.84
C ILE A 523 3.01 -5.10 7.76
N LEU A 524 1.75 -5.11 8.19
CA LEU A 524 1.15 -4.09 9.03
C LEU A 524 0.57 -4.74 10.28
N ASP A 525 0.99 -4.25 11.44
CA ASP A 525 0.39 -4.56 12.75
C ASP A 525 -0.76 -3.58 13.11
N ARG A 526 -0.84 -2.45 12.40
CA ARG A 526 -1.78 -1.33 12.60
C ARG A 526 -2.43 -0.88 11.30
N SER A 527 -3.58 -0.23 11.40
CA SER A 527 -4.31 0.33 10.26
C SER A 527 -3.40 1.23 9.44
N VAL A 528 -3.53 1.13 8.12
CA VAL A 528 -2.76 1.89 7.14
C VAL A 528 -2.79 3.40 7.42
N THR A 529 -3.89 3.92 7.96
CA THR A 529 -4.05 5.35 8.26
C THR A 529 -3.23 5.84 9.46
N ARG A 530 -2.70 4.90 10.25
CA ARG A 530 -1.85 5.13 11.43
C ARG A 530 -0.44 4.56 11.29
N SER A 531 -0.11 4.00 10.12
CA SER A 531 1.20 3.43 9.84
C SER A 531 2.05 4.41 9.05
N TYR A 532 3.25 4.69 9.57
CA TYR A 532 4.22 5.63 8.98
C TYR A 532 5.53 4.94 8.58
N GLU A 533 5.71 3.69 8.99
CA GLU A 533 6.90 2.90 8.75
C GLU A 533 6.50 1.50 8.28
N PHE A 534 7.13 1.02 7.22
CA PHE A 534 6.81 -0.25 6.58
C PHE A 534 8.09 -1.05 6.34
N HIS A 535 8.08 -2.32 6.71
CA HIS A 535 9.18 -3.25 6.46
C HIS A 535 8.70 -4.31 5.48
N VAL A 536 9.31 -4.35 4.31
CA VAL A 536 8.98 -5.30 3.23
C VAL A 536 10.21 -6.08 2.83
N ASN A 537 10.02 -7.32 2.40
CA ASN A 537 11.12 -8.18 1.98
C ASN A 537 11.56 -7.85 0.54
N TYR A 538 12.76 -8.29 0.13
CA TYR A 538 13.28 -8.02 -1.23
C TYR A 538 12.39 -8.53 -2.37
N ASN A 539 11.55 -9.56 -2.10
CA ASN A 539 10.59 -10.12 -3.06
C ASN A 539 9.22 -9.41 -3.04
N GLN A 540 9.06 -8.41 -2.18
CA GLN A 540 7.88 -7.55 -2.03
C GLN A 540 8.20 -6.14 -2.55
N ASN A 541 8.86 -6.08 -3.70
CA ASN A 541 9.44 -4.87 -4.27
C ASN A 541 8.47 -4.04 -5.14
N SER A 542 7.19 -4.39 -5.16
CA SER A 542 6.15 -3.64 -5.86
C SER A 542 5.14 -3.11 -4.85
N LEU A 543 5.23 -1.81 -4.56
CA LEU A 543 4.32 -1.13 -3.64
C LEU A 543 3.42 -0.16 -4.40
N ALA A 544 2.17 0.00 -3.95
CA ALA A 544 1.32 1.12 -4.36
C ALA A 544 0.69 1.76 -3.14
N LEU A 545 1.01 3.04 -2.92
CA LEU A 545 0.52 3.83 -1.80
C LEU A 545 -0.56 4.79 -2.31
N THR A 546 -1.76 4.76 -1.72
CA THR A 546 -2.82 5.72 -2.02
C THR A 546 -2.94 6.74 -0.89
N PHE A 547 -2.83 8.02 -1.21
CA PHE A 547 -3.02 9.13 -0.28
C PHE A 547 -4.31 9.89 -0.57
N SER A 548 -4.99 10.32 0.49
CA SER A 548 -6.04 11.32 0.44
C SER A 548 -5.57 12.61 1.08
N GLY A 549 -5.81 13.75 0.44
CA GLY A 549 -5.57 15.09 0.98
C GLY A 549 -6.59 15.51 2.04
N LEU A 550 -7.62 14.70 2.29
CA LEU A 550 -8.80 15.05 3.12
C LEU A 550 -9.45 16.37 2.65
N ASN A 551 -9.55 16.55 1.33
CA ASN A 551 -10.15 17.73 0.73
C ASN A 551 -11.64 17.50 0.47
N TYR A 552 -12.48 17.79 1.46
CA TYR A 552 -13.94 17.71 1.40
C TYR A 552 -14.56 18.83 0.55
N LEU A 553 -13.87 19.97 0.41
CA LEU A 553 -14.37 21.12 -0.32
C LEU A 553 -14.43 20.86 -1.84
N ARG A 554 -13.30 20.49 -2.45
CA ARG A 554 -13.17 20.27 -3.92
C ARG A 554 -12.12 19.19 -4.22
N PRO A 555 -12.46 17.90 -4.08
CA PRO A 555 -11.48 16.81 -4.18
C PRO A 555 -10.65 16.84 -5.48
N ILE A 556 -11.28 17.07 -6.64
CA ILE A 556 -10.59 17.11 -7.94
C ILE A 556 -9.56 18.24 -8.08
N GLN A 557 -9.69 19.30 -7.27
CA GLN A 557 -8.77 20.44 -7.23
C GLN A 557 -7.66 20.25 -6.17
N THR A 558 -7.41 19.01 -5.74
CA THR A 558 -6.30 18.71 -4.82
C THR A 558 -4.99 18.64 -5.59
N TYR A 559 -4.03 19.48 -5.19
CA TYR A 559 -2.65 19.42 -5.61
C TYR A 559 -1.84 18.64 -4.58
N TYR A 560 -0.94 17.77 -5.04
CA TYR A 560 0.03 17.09 -4.21
C TYR A 560 1.44 17.54 -4.57
N ARG A 561 2.29 17.69 -3.57
CA ARG A 561 3.74 17.79 -3.77
C ARG A 561 4.37 16.54 -3.19
N VAL A 562 5.09 15.79 -4.00
CA VAL A 562 5.64 14.48 -3.61
C VAL A 562 7.11 14.42 -3.96
N ARG A 563 7.91 13.85 -3.06
CA ARG A 563 9.23 13.31 -3.38
C ARG A 563 9.47 12.02 -2.62
N VAL A 564 10.23 11.11 -3.22
CA VAL A 564 10.64 9.83 -2.65
C VAL A 564 12.15 9.76 -2.70
N LYS A 565 12.81 10.01 -1.57
CA LYS A 565 14.26 9.88 -1.46
C LYS A 565 14.65 8.41 -1.62
N GLY A 566 15.66 8.15 -2.44
CA GLY A 566 16.12 6.80 -2.79
C GLY A 566 15.50 6.24 -4.07
N LEU A 567 14.43 6.84 -4.61
CA LEU A 567 13.79 6.40 -5.85
C LEU A 567 14.16 7.34 -7.01
N GLN A 568 14.93 6.84 -7.98
CA GLN A 568 15.30 7.62 -9.15
C GLN A 568 14.07 8.15 -9.89
N GLY A 569 14.11 9.44 -10.26
CA GLY A 569 13.01 10.14 -10.90
C GLY A 569 12.07 10.81 -9.89
N PHE A 570 11.83 10.24 -8.71
CA PHE A 570 10.99 10.84 -7.68
C PHE A 570 11.79 11.49 -6.54
N ASP A 571 13.12 11.52 -6.62
CA ASP A 571 14.03 12.11 -5.63
C ASP A 571 13.87 13.62 -5.48
N GLN A 572 13.41 14.31 -6.53
CA GLN A 572 13.08 15.73 -6.51
C GLN A 572 11.58 15.97 -6.31
N TRP A 573 11.24 17.16 -5.79
CA TRP A 573 9.85 17.56 -5.61
C TRP A 573 9.09 17.63 -6.94
N ARG A 574 7.98 16.92 -7.00
CA ARG A 574 7.03 16.96 -8.12
C ARG A 574 5.69 17.44 -7.64
N VAL A 575 5.13 18.42 -8.35
CA VAL A 575 3.75 18.87 -8.15
C VAL A 575 2.85 18.06 -9.07
N LEU A 576 1.85 17.41 -8.49
CA LEU A 576 0.90 16.54 -9.16
C LEU A 576 -0.51 17.08 -8.94
N SER A 577 -1.34 17.03 -9.97
CA SER A 577 -2.77 17.31 -9.91
C SER A 577 -3.52 16.33 -10.80
N TYR A 578 -4.85 16.32 -10.75
CA TYR A 578 -5.64 15.48 -11.66
C TYR A 578 -5.22 15.63 -13.14
N ALA A 579 -4.94 16.86 -13.58
CA ALA A 579 -4.49 17.11 -14.95
C ALA A 579 -3.00 16.80 -15.18
N LYS A 580 -2.13 17.22 -14.25
CA LYS A 580 -0.66 17.13 -14.39
C LYS A 580 -0.07 16.00 -13.56
N SER A 581 -0.60 14.79 -13.70
CA SER A 581 -0.09 13.62 -12.98
C SER A 581 0.06 12.35 -13.82
N GLY A 582 -0.39 12.34 -15.08
CA GLY A 582 -0.39 11.13 -15.90
C GLY A 582 -1.30 10.02 -15.36
N GLY A 583 -2.33 10.39 -14.58
CA GLY A 583 -3.27 9.44 -13.97
C GLY A 583 -2.90 9.00 -12.55
N LEU A 584 -1.83 9.53 -11.95
CA LEU A 584 -1.51 9.26 -10.55
C LEU A 584 -2.50 9.92 -9.59
N VAL A 585 -3.11 11.06 -9.96
CA VAL A 585 -4.21 11.66 -9.19
C VAL A 585 -5.53 11.38 -9.91
N ASP A 586 -6.46 10.71 -9.23
CA ASP A 586 -7.75 10.36 -9.81
C ASP A 586 -8.77 11.51 -9.75
N ARG A 587 -9.99 11.29 -10.28
CA ARG A 587 -11.07 12.29 -10.26
C ARG A 587 -11.59 12.59 -8.87
N SER A 588 -11.38 11.68 -7.92
CA SER A 588 -11.77 11.84 -6.52
C SER A 588 -10.69 12.57 -5.70
N GLY A 589 -9.59 13.00 -6.33
CA GLY A 589 -8.51 13.70 -5.66
C GLY A 589 -7.56 12.80 -4.87
N LEU A 590 -7.61 11.48 -5.08
CA LEU A 590 -6.70 10.53 -4.45
C LEU A 590 -5.41 10.43 -5.25
N LEU A 591 -4.27 10.47 -4.56
CA LEU A 591 -2.95 10.25 -5.14
C LEU A 591 -2.58 8.78 -5.03
N HIS A 592 -2.43 8.08 -6.15
CA HIS A 592 -1.88 6.74 -6.27
C HIS A 592 -0.40 6.83 -6.65
N LEU A 593 0.49 6.42 -5.75
CA LEU A 593 1.94 6.40 -5.96
C LEU A 593 2.43 4.94 -6.12
N PRO A 594 2.56 4.44 -7.36
CA PRO A 594 3.17 3.15 -7.62
C PRO A 594 4.70 3.25 -7.52
N MET A 595 5.30 2.33 -6.78
CA MET A 595 6.73 2.18 -6.53
C MET A 595 7.12 0.76 -6.92
N LEU A 596 7.52 0.58 -8.17
CA LEU A 596 7.79 -0.73 -8.77
C LEU A 596 9.29 -1.05 -8.79
N GLY A 597 9.65 -2.31 -8.58
CA GLY A 597 11.02 -2.79 -8.74
C GLY A 597 12.00 -2.21 -7.70
N LEU A 598 11.51 -1.93 -6.49
CA LEU A 598 12.32 -1.37 -5.41
C LEU A 598 13.53 -2.26 -5.10
N GLN A 599 14.69 -1.62 -4.98
CA GLN A 599 15.91 -2.29 -4.56
C GLN A 599 15.97 -2.31 -3.02
N PRO A 600 16.76 -3.21 -2.41
CA PRO A 600 16.97 -3.21 -0.98
C PRO A 600 17.61 -1.91 -0.49
N ASP A 601 16.81 -1.01 0.08
CA ASP A 601 17.24 0.27 0.66
C ASP A 601 16.12 0.88 1.52
N LYS A 602 16.41 2.03 2.13
CA LYS A 602 15.45 2.89 2.82
C LYS A 602 14.91 3.96 1.88
N TYR A 603 13.59 3.95 1.68
CA TYR A 603 12.87 4.97 0.93
C TYR A 603 12.11 5.89 1.86
N VAL A 604 12.27 7.21 1.68
CA VAL A 604 11.56 8.23 2.47
C VAL A 604 10.61 8.97 1.56
N ILE A 605 9.32 8.73 1.75
CA ILE A 605 8.22 9.32 0.97
C ILE A 605 7.74 10.56 1.73
N GLU A 606 7.81 11.71 1.08
CA GLU A 606 7.35 12.97 1.62
C GLU A 606 6.20 13.50 0.76
N VAL A 607 5.07 13.80 1.40
CA VAL A 607 3.83 14.25 0.73
C VAL A 607 3.28 15.51 1.41
N GLN A 608 2.93 16.48 0.58
CA GLN A 608 2.13 17.65 0.96
C GLN A 608 0.88 17.67 0.07
N ALA A 609 -0.19 18.27 0.57
CA ALA A 609 -1.42 18.49 -0.20
C ALA A 609 -1.85 19.96 -0.09
N SER A 610 -2.37 20.54 -1.17
CA SER A 610 -2.83 21.92 -1.17
C SER A 610 -4.01 22.10 -2.11
N LEU A 611 -4.77 23.18 -1.89
CA LEU A 611 -5.76 23.65 -2.86
C LEU A 611 -5.10 24.43 -4.01
N TRP A 612 -3.85 24.87 -3.83
CA TRP A 612 -3.15 25.73 -4.78
C TRP A 612 -1.78 25.14 -5.18
N PRO A 613 -1.39 25.23 -6.46
CA PRO A 613 -0.15 24.61 -6.94
C PRO A 613 1.13 25.24 -6.37
N ASN A 614 1.07 26.52 -6.00
CA ASN A 614 2.24 27.32 -5.58
C ASN A 614 2.30 27.60 -4.08
N THR A 615 1.30 27.15 -3.31
CA THR A 615 1.19 27.43 -1.88
C THR A 615 1.20 26.13 -1.10
N TRP A 616 2.16 25.97 -0.18
CA TRP A 616 2.33 24.77 0.62
C TRP A 616 2.44 25.17 2.10
N PRO A 617 1.30 25.39 2.78
CA PRO A 617 1.27 26.01 4.11
C PRO A 617 1.79 25.14 5.26
N GLN A 618 2.04 23.85 5.03
CA GLN A 618 2.41 22.88 6.05
C GLN A 618 3.71 22.14 5.72
N GLU A 619 4.41 21.67 6.75
CA GLU A 619 5.56 20.78 6.62
C GLU A 619 5.18 19.44 5.94
N PRO A 620 6.13 18.77 5.26
CA PRO A 620 5.86 17.53 4.56
C PRO A 620 5.59 16.36 5.54
N PHE A 621 4.50 15.63 5.27
CA PHE A 621 4.21 14.39 5.97
C PHE A 621 5.11 13.28 5.43
N THR A 622 5.70 12.49 6.32
CA THR A 622 6.73 11.52 5.97
C THR A 622 6.29 10.09 6.26
N TRP A 623 6.53 9.21 5.30
CA TRP A 623 6.41 7.76 5.42
C TRP A 623 7.73 7.09 5.04
N ILE A 624 8.08 6.01 5.71
CA ILE A 624 9.34 5.31 5.50
C ILE A 624 9.07 3.88 5.08
N VAL A 625 9.70 3.44 4.01
CA VAL A 625 9.66 2.05 3.54
C VAL A 625 11.09 1.49 3.61
N TYR A 626 11.26 0.39 4.32
CA TYR A 626 12.49 -0.40 4.35
C TYR A 626 12.28 -1.64 3.48
N VAL A 627 13.15 -1.82 2.48
CA VAL A 627 13.21 -3.04 1.68
C VAL A 627 14.39 -3.88 2.17
N ASP A 628 14.10 -4.99 2.84
CA ASP A 628 15.11 -5.87 3.43
C ASP A 628 16.01 -6.49 2.36
N GLN A 629 17.30 -6.71 2.69
CA GLN A 629 18.21 -7.42 1.79
C GLN A 629 17.85 -8.91 1.68
N PRO A 630 18.10 -9.55 0.52
CA PRO A 630 17.95 -10.99 0.40
C PRO A 630 18.86 -11.72 1.38
N TRP A 631 18.33 -12.72 2.08
CA TRP A 631 19.08 -13.53 3.04
C TRP A 631 20.34 -14.17 2.44
N TRP A 632 20.31 -14.52 1.14
CA TRP A 632 21.43 -15.10 0.40
C TRP A 632 22.58 -14.11 0.12
N ARG A 633 22.33 -12.80 0.27
CA ARG A 633 23.32 -11.74 0.12
C ARG A 633 23.99 -11.38 1.46
N SER A 634 23.76 -12.16 2.52
CA SER A 634 24.40 -11.95 3.81
C SER A 634 25.90 -12.19 3.75
N THR A 635 26.67 -11.41 4.52
CA THR A 635 28.14 -11.55 4.63
C THR A 635 28.55 -12.98 5.00
N GLY A 636 27.73 -13.68 5.79
CA GLY A 636 27.97 -15.06 6.20
C GLY A 636 28.01 -16.06 5.04
N ILE A 637 27.20 -15.88 3.99
CA ILE A 637 27.21 -16.78 2.82
C ILE A 637 28.44 -16.54 1.96
N TYR A 638 28.87 -15.29 1.80
CA TYR A 638 30.15 -15.01 1.14
C TYR A 638 31.32 -15.63 1.90
N VAL A 639 31.34 -15.52 3.24
CA VAL A 639 32.35 -16.17 4.07
C VAL A 639 32.29 -17.70 3.94
N LEU A 640 31.09 -18.29 3.95
CA LEU A 640 30.90 -19.72 3.74
C LEU A 640 31.42 -20.18 2.37
N LEU A 641 31.10 -19.44 1.29
CA LEU A 641 31.56 -19.74 -0.06
C LEU A 641 33.09 -19.62 -0.18
N ILE A 642 33.70 -18.63 0.50
CA ILE A 642 35.15 -18.46 0.57
C ILE A 642 35.79 -19.65 1.31
N ILE A 643 35.22 -20.05 2.46
CA ILE A 643 35.69 -21.24 3.20
C ILE A 643 35.57 -22.49 2.33
N LEU A 644 34.43 -22.68 1.67
CA LEU A 644 34.20 -23.83 0.80
C LEU A 644 35.19 -23.84 -0.37
N PHE A 645 35.50 -22.68 -0.95
CA PHE A 645 36.52 -22.53 -1.97
C PHE A 645 37.90 -22.93 -1.46
N PHE A 646 38.33 -22.44 -0.29
CA PHE A 646 39.60 -22.84 0.31
C PHE A 646 39.67 -24.32 0.68
N VAL A 647 38.56 -24.91 1.15
CA VAL A 647 38.46 -26.35 1.40
C VAL A 647 38.60 -27.13 0.10
N CYS A 648 37.93 -26.73 -0.99
CA CYS A 648 38.07 -27.35 -2.30
C CYS A 648 39.51 -27.24 -2.83
N VAL A 649 40.15 -26.08 -2.69
CA VAL A 649 41.56 -25.88 -3.06
C VAL A 649 42.48 -26.76 -2.20
N ALA A 650 42.25 -26.85 -0.89
CA ALA A 650 43.02 -27.70 0.01
C ALA A 650 42.85 -29.19 -0.31
N ILE A 651 41.63 -29.65 -0.62
CA ILE A 651 41.36 -31.01 -1.07
C ILE A 651 42.05 -31.27 -2.41
N ASN A 652 41.95 -30.35 -3.37
CA ASN A 652 42.60 -30.51 -4.67
C ASN A 652 44.13 -30.56 -4.53
N PHE A 653 44.71 -29.68 -3.71
CA PHE A 653 46.12 -29.68 -3.37
C PHE A 653 46.54 -30.98 -2.68
N PHE A 654 45.73 -31.48 -1.74
CA PHE A 654 45.99 -32.75 -1.07
C PHE A 654 45.96 -33.94 -2.06
N LEU A 655 44.97 -33.99 -2.96
CA LEU A 655 44.89 -35.00 -4.02
C LEU A 655 46.05 -34.88 -5.01
N PHE A 656 46.46 -33.66 -5.35
CA PHE A 656 47.62 -33.41 -6.21
C PHE A 656 48.92 -33.89 -5.57
N VAL A 657 49.16 -33.57 -4.29
CA VAL A 657 50.32 -34.04 -3.52
C VAL A 657 50.31 -35.57 -3.39
N ARG A 658 49.14 -36.17 -3.14
CA ARG A 658 49.00 -37.63 -3.09
C ARG A 658 49.33 -38.28 -4.44
N ASN A 659 48.78 -37.75 -5.54
CA ASN A 659 49.02 -38.29 -6.88
C ASN A 659 50.48 -38.13 -7.32
N THR A 660 51.12 -37.01 -7.00
CA THR A 660 52.55 -36.79 -7.28
C THR A 660 53.43 -37.72 -6.46
N ARG A 661 53.13 -37.94 -5.17
CA ARG A 661 53.82 -38.95 -4.35
C ARG A 661 53.69 -40.36 -4.93
N MET A 662 52.49 -40.77 -5.34
CA MET A 662 52.29 -42.08 -5.96
C MET A 662 53.09 -42.24 -7.27
N ARG A 663 53.16 -41.19 -8.11
CA ARG A 663 53.99 -41.20 -9.33
C ARG A 663 55.48 -41.36 -9.02
N MET A 664 55.98 -40.69 -7.99
CA MET A 664 57.38 -40.81 -7.57
C MET A 664 57.71 -42.23 -7.09
N VAL A 665 56.78 -42.91 -6.41
CA VAL A 665 56.97 -44.32 -6.00
C VAL A 665 57.07 -45.23 -7.22
N CYS A 666 56.17 -45.08 -8.20
CA CYS A 666 56.19 -45.90 -9.42
C CYS A 666 57.46 -45.71 -10.26
N LEU A 667 57.97 -44.48 -10.40
CA LEU A 667 59.23 -44.23 -11.11
C LEU A 667 60.43 -44.90 -10.42
N ASN A 668 60.45 -44.88 -9.08
CA ASN A 668 61.51 -45.52 -8.30
C ASN A 668 61.44 -47.06 -8.40
N GLU A 669 60.23 -47.62 -8.55
CA GLU A 669 60.03 -49.04 -8.83
C GLU A 669 60.48 -49.41 -10.25
N GLU A 670 60.18 -48.61 -11.27
CA GLU A 670 60.67 -48.80 -12.64
C GLU A 670 62.21 -48.74 -12.71
N GLU A 671 62.83 -47.79 -12.01
CA GLU A 671 64.30 -47.67 -11.97
C GLU A 671 64.95 -48.90 -11.31
N ASN A 672 64.33 -49.42 -10.26
CA ASN A 672 64.75 -50.67 -9.62
C ASN A 672 64.54 -51.90 -10.53
N LEU A 673 63.45 -51.92 -11.31
CA LEU A 673 63.19 -52.98 -12.28
C LEU A 673 64.23 -52.96 -13.41
N MET A 674 64.54 -51.77 -13.95
CA MET A 674 65.55 -51.57 -15.00
C MET A 674 66.95 -51.92 -14.51
N ARG A 675 67.30 -51.66 -13.24
CA ARG A 675 68.53 -52.15 -12.63
C ARG A 675 68.59 -53.68 -12.62
N ARG A 676 67.50 -54.35 -12.24
CA ARG A 676 67.45 -55.83 -12.23
C ARG A 676 67.59 -56.42 -13.63
N VAL A 677 66.89 -55.86 -14.62
CA VAL A 677 66.99 -56.29 -16.03
C VAL A 677 68.41 -56.08 -16.57
N ARG A 678 69.06 -54.96 -16.25
CA ARG A 678 70.45 -54.70 -16.68
C ARG A 678 71.43 -55.71 -16.06
N ASN A 679 71.27 -56.02 -14.76
CA ASN A 679 72.09 -57.05 -14.11
C ASN A 679 71.88 -58.45 -14.73
N TYR A 680 70.63 -58.80 -15.10
CA TYR A 680 70.34 -60.05 -15.82
C TYR A 680 70.92 -60.05 -17.25
N ALA A 681 70.89 -58.93 -17.95
CA ALA A 681 71.46 -58.81 -19.30
C ALA A 681 73.00 -58.92 -19.29
N GLU A 682 73.67 -58.38 -18.28
CA GLU A 682 75.12 -58.56 -18.08
C GLU A 682 75.48 -60.01 -17.76
N LEU A 683 74.66 -60.70 -16.93
CA LEU A 683 74.84 -62.12 -16.63
C LEU A 683 74.69 -62.99 -17.89
N CYS A 684 73.67 -62.72 -18.72
CA CYS A 684 73.49 -63.36 -20.03
C CYS A 684 74.64 -63.06 -20.99
N GLY A 685 75.23 -61.86 -20.92
CA GLY A 685 76.41 -61.48 -21.72
C GLY A 685 77.69 -62.22 -21.31
N GLN A 686 77.88 -62.46 -20.00
CA GLN A 686 79.01 -63.23 -19.48
C GLN A 686 78.88 -64.73 -19.85
N LEU A 687 77.70 -65.31 -19.66
CA LEU A 687 77.40 -66.69 -20.06
C LEU A 687 77.55 -66.91 -21.58
N ARG A 688 77.22 -65.90 -22.40
CA ARG A 688 77.42 -65.94 -23.86
C ARG A 688 78.90 -65.94 -24.27
N LYS A 689 79.79 -65.35 -23.47
CA LYS A 689 81.25 -65.36 -23.72
C LYS A 689 81.90 -66.68 -23.33
N GLU A 690 81.37 -67.40 -22.35
CA GLU A 690 81.87 -68.72 -21.95
C GLU A 690 81.47 -69.86 -22.93
N VAL A 691 80.39 -69.68 -23.71
CA VAL A 691 79.89 -70.72 -24.65
C VAL A 691 80.57 -70.69 -26.03
N LEU A 692 81.35 -69.65 -26.37
CA LEU A 692 81.90 -69.43 -27.74
C LEU A 692 83.41 -69.67 -27.91
N ALA A 693 84.12 -70.28 -26.95
CA ALA A 693 85.51 -70.69 -27.13
C ALA A 693 85.64 -72.18 -27.53
N PRO A 694 86.50 -72.58 -28.49
CA PRO A 694 86.64 -73.97 -28.93
C PRO A 694 87.42 -74.82 -27.91
N GLN A 695 87.02 -76.09 -27.77
CA GLN A 695 87.58 -77.06 -26.82
C GLN A 695 89.09 -77.28 -26.96
N ASN A 696 89.80 -77.26 -25.83
CA ASN A 696 90.96 -78.12 -25.58
C ASN A 696 90.76 -78.82 -24.23
N LYS A 697 91.05 -80.14 -24.22
CA LYS A 697 90.93 -81.05 -23.08
C LYS A 697 91.66 -80.53 -21.84
N VAL A 698 91.10 -80.80 -20.65
CA VAL A 698 91.72 -81.54 -19.52
C VAL A 698 90.81 -81.50 -18.28
N ASP A 699 90.72 -82.68 -17.65
CA ASP A 699 90.33 -83.09 -16.29
C ASP A 699 89.07 -82.58 -15.55
N ASP A 700 88.23 -83.58 -15.29
CA ASP A 700 87.51 -83.91 -14.06
C ASP A 700 87.34 -82.81 -13.01
N THR A 701 86.11 -82.31 -12.90
CA THR A 701 85.27 -82.51 -11.70
C THR A 701 83.83 -82.04 -11.94
N GLU A 702 82.91 -82.89 -11.50
CA GLU A 702 81.52 -82.59 -11.11
C GLU A 702 80.62 -81.77 -12.04
N ILE A 703 79.85 -82.41 -12.92
CA ILE A 703 78.61 -81.80 -13.44
C ILE A 703 77.54 -82.87 -13.71
N ARG A 704 76.38 -82.76 -13.05
CA ARG A 704 75.07 -82.37 -13.64
C ARG A 704 73.91 -82.81 -12.75
N ASN A 705 73.30 -81.84 -12.07
CA ASN A 705 71.90 -81.89 -11.64
C ASN A 705 71.10 -80.82 -12.41
N ASN A 706 69.84 -81.13 -12.74
CA ASN A 706 68.79 -80.26 -13.30
C ASN A 706 68.65 -80.13 -14.83
N THR A 707 68.65 -81.24 -15.58
CA THR A 707 68.38 -81.24 -17.04
C THR A 707 67.04 -81.83 -17.48
N VAL A 708 66.09 -82.13 -16.59
CA VAL A 708 64.88 -82.88 -17.02
C VAL A 708 63.68 -81.99 -17.41
N THR A 709 63.58 -80.73 -16.94
CA THR A 709 62.35 -79.92 -17.12
C THR A 709 62.35 -79.01 -18.36
N SER A 710 63.52 -78.63 -18.89
CA SER A 710 63.61 -77.67 -20.00
C SER A 710 63.37 -78.26 -21.40
N GLU A 711 63.69 -79.53 -21.65
CA GLU A 711 63.46 -80.13 -22.98
C GLU A 711 61.98 -80.37 -23.26
N LYS A 712 61.23 -80.84 -22.26
CA LYS A 712 59.79 -81.12 -22.40
C LYS A 712 58.99 -79.87 -22.76
N PHE A 713 59.32 -78.72 -22.17
CA PHE A 713 58.70 -77.45 -22.51
C PHE A 713 58.98 -77.04 -23.97
N LYS A 714 60.22 -77.23 -24.46
CA LYS A 714 60.57 -76.95 -25.85
C LYS A 714 59.77 -77.82 -26.82
N GLU A 715 59.62 -79.11 -26.53
CA GLU A 715 58.85 -80.02 -27.39
C GLU A 715 57.35 -79.65 -27.43
N VAL A 716 56.77 -79.30 -26.28
CA VAL A 716 55.36 -78.86 -26.19
C VAL A 716 55.13 -77.60 -27.01
N MET A 717 55.99 -76.58 -26.88
CA MET A 717 55.84 -75.32 -27.62
C MET A 717 56.01 -75.51 -29.14
N LEU A 718 56.88 -76.43 -29.58
CA LEU A 718 57.06 -76.74 -31.00
C LEU A 718 55.83 -77.41 -31.64
N LYS A 719 54.97 -78.08 -30.86
CA LYS A 719 53.69 -78.63 -31.37
C LYS A 719 52.53 -77.65 -31.21
N LEU A 720 52.48 -76.95 -30.08
CA LEU A 720 51.36 -76.08 -29.72
C LEU A 720 51.31 -74.79 -30.54
N VAL A 721 52.46 -74.17 -30.82
CA VAL A 721 52.52 -72.90 -31.57
C VAL A 721 52.05 -73.07 -33.02
N PRO A 722 52.53 -74.06 -33.80
CA PRO A 722 52.05 -74.28 -35.17
C PRO A 722 50.55 -74.59 -35.21
N TYR A 723 50.03 -75.40 -34.29
CA TYR A 723 48.61 -75.75 -34.25
C TYR A 723 47.71 -74.53 -33.95
N ILE A 724 48.15 -73.66 -33.03
CA ILE A 724 47.42 -72.41 -32.74
C ILE A 724 47.45 -71.48 -33.95
N ILE A 725 48.58 -71.42 -34.67
CA ILE A 725 48.70 -70.61 -35.90
C ILE A 725 47.85 -71.21 -37.02
N GLU A 726 47.76 -72.53 -37.18
CA GLU A 726 46.96 -73.14 -38.24
C GLU A 726 45.45 -72.99 -38.01
N HIS A 727 45.00 -73.07 -36.75
CA HIS A 727 43.60 -72.95 -36.35
C HIS A 727 43.24 -71.59 -35.72
N HIS A 728 43.99 -70.53 -36.04
CA HIS A 728 43.85 -69.21 -35.40
C HIS A 728 42.47 -68.57 -35.61
N HIS A 729 41.83 -68.82 -36.75
CA HIS A 729 40.46 -68.36 -37.07
C HIS A 729 39.35 -69.16 -36.34
N ASP A 730 39.66 -70.33 -35.78
CA ASP A 730 38.69 -71.14 -35.07
C ASP A 730 38.56 -70.72 -33.60
N LYS A 731 37.39 -70.95 -32.98
CA LYS A 731 37.24 -70.81 -31.52
C LYS A 731 37.91 -71.97 -30.80
N LEU A 732 39.24 -71.89 -30.67
CA LEU A 732 40.06 -72.86 -29.97
C LEU A 732 39.68 -72.97 -28.49
N THR A 733 39.35 -74.19 -28.07
CA THR A 733 39.11 -74.56 -26.68
C THR A 733 40.35 -75.22 -26.08
N TYR A 734 40.57 -75.04 -24.78
CA TYR A 734 41.75 -75.58 -24.10
C TYR A 734 41.84 -77.12 -24.22
N HIS A 735 40.70 -77.81 -24.36
CA HIS A 735 40.66 -79.24 -24.65
C HIS A 735 41.30 -79.62 -25.99
N GLN A 736 41.09 -78.84 -27.04
CA GLN A 736 41.71 -79.09 -28.34
C GLN A 736 43.25 -78.96 -28.27
N LEU A 737 43.75 -78.01 -27.48
CA LEU A 737 45.21 -77.85 -27.26
C LEU A 737 45.81 -79.04 -26.51
N THR A 738 45.09 -79.57 -25.52
CA THR A 738 45.56 -80.73 -24.76
C THR A 738 45.59 -82.00 -25.60
N VAL A 739 44.63 -82.15 -26.53
CA VAL A 739 44.61 -83.26 -27.50
C VAL A 739 45.76 -83.12 -28.52
N CYS A 740 46.02 -81.92 -29.03
CA CYS A 740 47.12 -81.65 -29.98
C CYS A 740 48.50 -82.06 -29.41
N VAL A 741 48.77 -81.71 -28.15
CA VAL A 741 50.05 -82.02 -27.49
C VAL A 741 50.05 -83.45 -26.91
N GLY A 742 48.89 -84.11 -26.83
CA GLY A 742 48.75 -85.45 -26.27
C GLY A 742 48.95 -85.49 -24.75
N MET A 743 48.59 -84.42 -24.03
CA MET A 743 48.81 -84.28 -22.58
C MET A 743 47.52 -83.95 -21.84
N SER A 744 47.47 -84.22 -20.52
CA SER A 744 46.31 -83.86 -19.70
C SER A 744 46.24 -82.35 -19.41
N HIS A 745 45.04 -81.83 -19.15
CA HIS A 745 44.78 -80.41 -18.86
C HIS A 745 45.69 -79.82 -17.77
N GLY A 746 45.85 -80.55 -16.66
CA GLY A 746 46.64 -80.09 -15.52
C GLY A 746 48.13 -80.01 -15.84
N MET A 747 48.67 -81.01 -16.55
CA MET A 747 50.09 -81.07 -16.88
C MET A 747 50.49 -79.98 -17.88
N LEU A 748 49.64 -79.72 -18.89
CA LEU A 748 49.88 -78.62 -19.82
C LEU A 748 49.81 -77.26 -19.12
N TYR A 749 48.88 -77.10 -18.16
CA TYR A 749 48.75 -75.87 -17.40
C TYR A 749 49.98 -75.60 -16.54
N GLU A 750 50.46 -76.62 -15.82
CA GLU A 750 51.61 -76.52 -14.93
C GLU A 750 52.91 -76.23 -15.71
N ILE A 751 53.11 -76.88 -16.86
CA ILE A 751 54.27 -76.60 -17.73
C ILE A 751 54.24 -75.16 -18.26
N LEU A 752 53.06 -74.68 -18.69
CA LEU A 752 52.93 -73.30 -19.18
C LEU A 752 53.09 -72.29 -18.06
N ALA A 753 52.42 -72.48 -16.92
CA ALA A 753 52.48 -71.55 -15.78
C ALA A 753 53.88 -71.46 -15.15
N ASN A 754 54.66 -72.53 -15.13
CA ASN A 754 56.01 -72.55 -14.54
C ASN A 754 57.10 -71.98 -15.45
N HIS A 755 56.84 -71.83 -16.76
CA HIS A 755 57.85 -71.37 -17.73
C HIS A 755 57.43 -70.13 -18.53
N ILE A 756 56.14 -69.81 -18.56
CA ILE A 756 55.57 -68.60 -19.14
C ILE A 756 54.68 -68.02 -18.04
N ASP A 757 55.11 -66.92 -17.40
CA ASP A 757 54.38 -66.24 -16.32
C ASP A 757 53.05 -65.65 -16.83
N GLY A 758 52.05 -66.50 -17.07
CA GLY A 758 50.76 -66.13 -17.62
C GLY A 758 49.90 -67.36 -17.95
N SER A 759 48.59 -67.28 -17.67
CA SER A 759 47.69 -68.41 -17.92
C SER A 759 47.64 -68.76 -19.43
N PRO A 760 47.42 -70.03 -19.82
CA PRO A 760 47.36 -70.44 -21.22
C PRO A 760 46.35 -69.64 -22.07
N ARG A 761 45.28 -69.14 -21.43
CA ARG A 761 44.31 -68.25 -22.08
C ARG A 761 44.92 -66.91 -22.49
N MET A 762 45.82 -66.36 -21.67
CA MET A 762 46.55 -65.13 -22.01
C MET A 762 47.53 -65.35 -23.14
N LEU A 763 48.15 -66.53 -23.25
CA LEU A 763 49.02 -66.86 -24.38
C LEU A 763 48.25 -66.82 -25.71
N ILE A 764 47.05 -67.43 -25.77
CA ILE A 764 46.19 -67.39 -26.95
C ILE A 764 45.74 -65.96 -27.27
N ILE A 765 45.33 -65.19 -26.25
CA ILE A 765 44.93 -63.79 -26.44
C ILE A 765 46.10 -62.96 -26.98
N ASN A 766 47.31 -63.12 -26.45
CA ASN A 766 48.48 -62.36 -26.89
C ASN A 766 48.87 -62.69 -28.32
N LEU A 767 48.82 -63.97 -28.73
CA LEU A 767 49.08 -64.37 -30.12
C LEU A 767 48.04 -63.76 -31.08
N ARG A 768 46.74 -63.82 -30.72
CA ARG A 768 45.67 -63.19 -31.50
C ARG A 768 45.78 -61.67 -31.57
N LEU A 769 46.23 -61.02 -30.48
CA LEU A 769 46.48 -59.59 -30.46
C LEU A 769 47.69 -59.19 -31.31
N GLN A 770 48.70 -60.06 -31.42
CA GLN A 770 49.86 -59.83 -32.28
C GLN A 770 49.46 -59.90 -33.76
N GLU A 771 48.67 -60.89 -34.15
CA GLU A 771 48.14 -61.00 -35.50
C GLU A 771 47.18 -59.86 -35.85
N ALA A 772 46.26 -59.51 -34.94
CA ALA A 772 45.40 -58.34 -35.10
C ALA A 772 46.23 -57.05 -35.28
N SER A 773 47.38 -56.93 -34.60
CA SER A 773 48.27 -55.78 -34.77
C SER A 773 48.91 -55.72 -36.16
N GLU A 774 49.21 -56.85 -36.78
CA GLU A 774 49.70 -56.93 -38.17
C GLU A 774 48.59 -56.59 -39.17
N LEU A 775 47.39 -57.16 -39.01
CA LEU A 775 46.24 -56.82 -39.85
C LEU A 775 45.88 -55.33 -39.76
N LEU A 776 45.95 -54.74 -38.56
CA LEU A 776 45.76 -53.30 -38.35
C LEU A 776 46.81 -52.45 -39.09
N ARG A 777 48.02 -52.95 -39.32
CA ARG A 777 49.09 -52.25 -40.05
C ARG A 777 48.99 -52.40 -41.56
N THR A 778 48.65 -53.60 -42.03
CA THR A 778 48.73 -53.97 -43.46
C THR A 778 47.42 -53.79 -44.22
N THR A 779 46.28 -53.71 -43.52
CA THR A 779 44.96 -53.64 -44.15
C THR A 779 44.10 -52.49 -43.61
N LEU A 780 43.14 -52.04 -44.44
CA LEU A 780 42.15 -51.01 -44.09
C LEU A 780 40.82 -51.59 -43.58
N THR A 781 40.76 -52.89 -43.27
CA THR A 781 39.52 -53.55 -42.80
C THR A 781 38.99 -52.90 -41.51
N PRO A 782 37.67 -52.78 -41.32
CA PRO A 782 37.09 -52.26 -40.08
C PRO A 782 37.54 -53.05 -38.84
N ILE A 783 37.71 -52.34 -37.71
CA ILE A 783 38.21 -52.92 -36.44
C ILE A 783 37.30 -54.05 -35.93
N GLU A 784 35.98 -53.94 -36.14
CA GLU A 784 35.02 -54.99 -35.77
C GLU A 784 35.21 -56.26 -36.59
N GLU A 785 35.59 -56.12 -37.86
CA GLU A 785 35.84 -57.24 -38.76
C GLU A 785 37.15 -57.95 -38.39
N ILE A 786 38.22 -57.20 -38.10
CA ILE A 786 39.49 -57.76 -37.58
C ILE A 786 39.27 -58.50 -36.26
N ALA A 787 38.45 -57.96 -35.37
CA ALA A 787 38.14 -58.63 -34.10
C ALA A 787 37.45 -59.99 -34.33
N ASN A 788 36.55 -60.08 -35.31
CA ASN A 788 35.88 -61.32 -35.68
C ASN A 788 36.83 -62.29 -36.40
N GLU A 789 37.68 -61.79 -37.30
CA GLU A 789 38.65 -62.57 -38.07
C GLU A 789 39.72 -63.20 -37.17
N CYS A 790 40.17 -62.47 -36.14
CA CYS A 790 41.05 -62.97 -35.07
C CYS A 790 40.29 -63.77 -33.99
N ALA A 791 39.04 -64.13 -34.25
CA ALA A 791 38.18 -64.96 -33.40
C ALA A 791 37.99 -64.45 -31.95
N PHE A 792 37.98 -63.14 -31.72
CA PHE A 792 37.63 -62.58 -30.40
C PHE A 792 36.13 -62.74 -30.10
N VAL A 793 35.80 -62.92 -28.83
CA VAL A 793 34.39 -63.16 -28.40
C VAL A 793 33.48 -61.96 -28.68
N SER A 794 34.03 -60.74 -28.59
CA SER A 794 33.35 -59.52 -28.99
C SER A 794 34.36 -58.40 -29.35
N PRO A 795 33.97 -57.43 -30.20
CA PRO A 795 34.82 -56.28 -30.53
C PRO A 795 35.22 -55.44 -29.30
N ASN A 796 34.33 -55.26 -28.33
CA ASN A 796 34.64 -54.52 -27.10
C ASN A 796 35.71 -55.22 -26.25
N PHE A 797 35.67 -56.56 -26.19
CA PHE A 797 36.69 -57.33 -25.48
C PHE A 797 38.05 -57.24 -26.19
N PHE A 798 38.05 -57.26 -27.53
CA PHE A 798 39.25 -57.01 -28.33
C PHE A 798 39.84 -55.62 -28.05
N ILE A 799 39.04 -54.55 -28.13
CA ILE A 799 39.50 -53.17 -27.91
C ILE A 799 40.11 -53.01 -26.50
N SER A 800 39.44 -53.54 -25.47
CA SER A 800 39.94 -53.49 -24.10
C SER A 800 41.26 -54.26 -23.94
N SER A 801 41.33 -55.48 -24.50
CA SER A 801 42.54 -56.32 -24.43
C SER A 801 43.72 -55.68 -25.20
N PHE A 802 43.44 -55.08 -26.37
CA PHE A 802 44.43 -54.37 -27.18
C PHE A 802 44.95 -53.13 -26.47
N TYR A 803 44.06 -52.33 -25.85
CA TYR A 803 44.44 -51.19 -25.04
C TYR A 803 45.28 -51.61 -23.83
N HIS A 804 44.95 -52.75 -23.21
CA HIS A 804 45.73 -53.23 -22.08
C HIS A 804 47.15 -53.64 -22.48
N GLN A 805 47.33 -54.25 -23.66
CA GLN A 805 48.63 -54.71 -24.17
C GLN A 805 49.48 -53.56 -24.76
N TYR A 806 48.92 -52.76 -25.66
CA TYR A 806 49.65 -51.73 -26.40
C TYR A 806 49.51 -50.32 -25.82
N ARG A 807 48.72 -50.15 -24.74
CA ARG A 807 48.41 -48.85 -24.10
C ARG A 807 47.82 -47.80 -25.04
N MET A 808 47.24 -48.25 -26.16
CA MET A 808 46.57 -47.41 -27.15
C MET A 808 45.41 -48.18 -27.78
N THR A 809 44.41 -47.46 -28.30
CA THR A 809 43.27 -48.12 -28.96
C THR A 809 43.71 -48.71 -30.31
N PRO A 810 43.05 -49.79 -30.81
CA PRO A 810 43.36 -50.34 -32.14
C PRO A 810 43.35 -49.28 -33.26
N GLN A 811 42.46 -48.29 -33.15
CA GLN A 811 42.34 -47.22 -34.14
C GLN A 811 43.54 -46.25 -34.09
N ASP A 812 44.00 -45.90 -32.89
CA ASP A 812 45.19 -45.07 -32.70
C ASP A 812 46.45 -45.85 -33.11
N TYR A 813 46.51 -47.15 -32.81
CA TYR A 813 47.60 -48.03 -33.23
C TYR A 813 47.73 -48.10 -34.75
N ARG A 814 46.60 -48.23 -35.48
CA ARG A 814 46.57 -48.17 -36.95
C ARG A 814 47.10 -46.83 -37.45
N LYS A 815 46.62 -45.71 -36.91
CA LYS A 815 47.09 -44.37 -37.33
C LYS A 815 48.59 -44.18 -37.10
N ALA A 816 49.13 -44.74 -36.03
CA ALA A 816 50.54 -44.58 -35.68
C ALA A 816 51.47 -45.52 -36.45
N ASN A 817 51.00 -46.68 -36.92
CA ASN A 817 51.86 -47.76 -37.43
C ASN A 817 51.45 -48.32 -38.81
N ALA A 818 50.47 -47.73 -39.51
CA ALA A 818 50.07 -48.15 -40.85
C ALA A 818 51.28 -48.15 -41.80
N LEU A 819 51.47 -49.26 -42.52
CA LEU A 819 52.55 -49.48 -43.48
C LEU A 819 52.20 -48.96 -44.87
#